data_AF-M1P0R0-F1
#
_entry.id   AF-M1P0R0-F1
#
_cell.length_a   1.000
_cell.length_b   1.000
_cell.length_c   1.000
_cell.angle_alpha   90.00
_cell.angle_beta   90.00
_cell.angle_gamma   90.00
#
_symmetry.space_group_name_H-M   'P 1'
#
loop_
_entity.id
_entity.type
_entity.pdbx_description
1 polymer ?
#
loop_
_entity_poly.entity_id
_entity_poly.type
_entity_poly.pdbx_seq_one_letter_code
_entity_poly.pdbx_strand_id
1 'polypeptide(L)'
;MEYHYVKLANTLEQQILAGEYLAGEKLPSLRKLQAATGRSISTIYQAYEELEHRGLVEVREKSGFFARPLLNDILPLPKQSTSPVKSHKVAINVLASMMQRSLTNPALIPFGEAVLGKTLLPGKQMAAAVRLAAGGYHDGSCSGYGAPTGYKKLQREIAKRYLDFPHRDYGSEIIITQGCMNGIELCLRSVARPGDTILLESPTFLCYLQLIEDLNMRALELPADPATGLSLEKLRATLDEHDIRAALLNPNFQNPLGFEMEAANKEALVALFASRGIPIIEDGIYENLYFGEQKPLPLKHFDTQGMVLYCNSFSKDLMPDLRMGWLLAGKYREKVKRLKFNNSLANSQLLQNALATFLKGGSYDRHLRKLRNNLRKQAADMSQSIGRNFPPECRISSPKGGLTLWVELPESVDSLKLFRLAEKENISLMPGTLCSGTGQYDHCIRLCYGHPWNERMEHGLKTLGNLVKSLVKTEKHNRNESNAQEIVVGLNSDPEINRIEDIIRIFGRRNSNLSLRFHQSISGNILKLVASGELHGGFVFGQCDDERFASHYLTTYYLRIVGPTQMAETIRNGDYRDLARLPWIGNPVECPYCQLMENIFHDHGFHPQRIMTASDEPSILSMIKAGVGLNFMLENQARALAEEESLVVWERERFAFPLSFVTLASARDDKRVIEINKVIEQIW
;
A
#
# COMPACT_ATOMS: atom_id res chain seq x y z
N MET A 1 -9.74 -33.81 -40.61
CA MET A 1 -8.55 -34.64 -40.33
C MET A 1 -7.46 -33.69 -39.85
N GLU A 2 -7.12 -33.73 -38.56
CA GLU A 2 -6.09 -32.84 -38.01
C GLU A 2 -4.70 -33.44 -38.25
N TYR A 3 -3.81 -32.67 -38.89
CA TYR A 3 -2.47 -33.12 -39.27
C TYR A 3 -1.65 -33.53 -38.05
N HIS A 4 -0.77 -34.53 -38.22
CA HIS A 4 0.05 -35.06 -37.12
C HIS A 4 0.99 -34.03 -36.48
N TYR A 5 1.46 -33.04 -37.23
CA TYR A 5 2.30 -31.96 -36.69
C TYR A 5 1.49 -30.99 -35.82
N VAL A 6 0.23 -30.69 -36.19
CA VAL A 6 -0.68 -29.84 -35.40
C VAL A 6 -0.99 -30.48 -34.05
N LYS A 7 -1.27 -31.79 -34.02
CA LYS A 7 -1.46 -32.51 -32.74
C LYS A 7 -0.25 -32.44 -31.84
N LEU A 8 0.95 -32.62 -32.40
CA LEU A 8 2.20 -32.51 -31.65
C LEU A 8 2.43 -31.07 -31.16
N ALA A 9 2.17 -30.06 -32.00
CA ALA A 9 2.23 -28.66 -31.63
C ALA A 9 1.26 -28.33 -30.49
N ASN A 10 0.01 -28.79 -30.55
CA ASN A 10 -0.99 -28.60 -29.49
C ASN A 10 -0.55 -29.25 -28.16
N THR A 11 0.03 -30.46 -28.20
CA THR A 11 0.58 -31.11 -27.00
C THR A 11 1.73 -30.29 -26.41
N LEU A 12 2.71 -29.90 -27.23
CA LEU A 12 3.85 -29.09 -26.78
C LEU A 12 3.42 -27.71 -26.29
N GLU A 13 2.44 -27.09 -26.94
CA GLU A 13 1.81 -25.85 -26.50
C GLU A 13 1.20 -26.02 -25.11
N GLN A 14 0.40 -27.08 -24.89
CA GLN A 14 -0.12 -27.37 -23.55
C GLN A 14 1.00 -27.55 -22.51
N GLN A 15 2.11 -28.19 -22.87
CA GLN A 15 3.27 -28.31 -21.98
C GLN A 15 3.94 -26.95 -21.69
N ILE A 16 4.09 -26.09 -22.69
CA ILE A 16 4.64 -24.72 -22.53
C ILE A 16 3.69 -23.88 -21.67
N LEU A 17 2.39 -23.91 -21.94
CA LEU A 17 1.36 -23.17 -21.19
C LEU A 17 1.23 -23.70 -19.76
N ALA A 18 1.36 -25.01 -19.55
CA ALA A 18 1.46 -25.64 -18.24
C ALA A 18 2.80 -25.35 -17.54
N GLY A 19 3.76 -24.72 -18.23
CA GLY A 19 5.06 -24.33 -17.70
C GLY A 19 6.03 -25.49 -17.45
N GLU A 20 5.87 -26.62 -18.17
CA GLU A 20 6.86 -27.70 -18.20
C GLU A 20 8.19 -27.24 -18.82
N TYR A 21 8.14 -26.22 -19.67
CA TYR A 21 9.30 -25.52 -20.21
C TYR A 21 9.28 -24.06 -19.72
N LEU A 22 10.30 -23.66 -18.96
CA LEU A 22 10.43 -22.29 -18.49
C LEU A 22 10.78 -21.33 -19.64
N ALA A 23 10.53 -20.03 -19.46
CA ALA A 23 10.82 -19.06 -20.49
C ALA A 23 12.33 -19.07 -20.84
N GLY A 24 12.64 -19.18 -22.13
CA GLY A 24 14.01 -19.30 -22.64
C GLY A 24 14.70 -20.64 -22.37
N GLU A 25 13.99 -21.65 -21.87
CA GLU A 25 14.47 -23.03 -21.77
C GLU A 25 14.48 -23.70 -23.15
N LYS A 26 15.44 -24.60 -23.36
CA LYS A 26 15.61 -25.30 -24.64
C LYS A 26 14.63 -26.47 -24.74
N LEU A 27 13.81 -26.49 -25.78
CA LEU A 27 12.95 -27.62 -26.09
C LEU A 27 13.77 -28.83 -26.56
N PRO A 28 13.21 -30.06 -26.48
CA PRO A 28 13.89 -31.26 -26.97
C PRO A 28 14.39 -31.09 -28.41
N SER A 29 15.60 -31.56 -28.70
CA SER A 29 16.09 -31.54 -30.09
C SER A 29 15.19 -32.39 -30.99
N LEU A 30 15.18 -32.10 -32.30
CA LEU A 30 14.42 -32.85 -33.30
C LEU A 30 14.63 -34.38 -33.16
N ARG A 31 15.88 -34.80 -32.93
CA ARG A 31 16.26 -36.22 -32.74
C ARG A 31 15.77 -36.80 -31.41
N LYS A 32 15.83 -36.02 -30.32
CA LYS A 32 15.33 -36.46 -29.00
C LYS A 32 13.81 -36.66 -29.05
N LEU A 33 13.09 -35.73 -29.68
CA LEU A 33 11.64 -35.80 -29.81
C LEU A 33 11.21 -36.91 -30.80
N GLN A 34 12.00 -37.18 -31.84
CA GLN A 34 11.80 -38.32 -32.73
C GLN A 34 11.90 -39.64 -31.97
N ALA A 35 12.94 -39.82 -31.15
CA ALA A 35 13.10 -41.01 -30.34
C ALA A 35 11.96 -41.21 -29.32
N ALA A 36 11.46 -40.11 -28.73
CA ALA A 36 10.37 -40.17 -27.74
C ALA A 36 8.98 -40.40 -28.35
N THR A 37 8.70 -39.87 -29.54
CA THR A 37 7.35 -39.86 -30.13
C THR A 37 7.17 -40.81 -31.31
N GLY A 38 8.26 -41.36 -31.86
CA GLY A 38 8.24 -42.18 -33.08
C GLY A 38 7.88 -41.41 -34.36
N ARG A 39 7.73 -40.07 -34.29
CA ARG A 39 7.32 -39.22 -35.42
C ARG A 39 8.50 -38.86 -36.32
N SER A 40 8.24 -38.59 -37.60
CA SER A 40 9.29 -38.16 -38.54
C SER A 40 9.90 -36.81 -38.14
N ILE A 41 11.20 -36.60 -38.44
CA ILE A 41 11.89 -35.32 -38.19
C ILE A 41 11.16 -34.15 -38.86
N SER A 42 10.64 -34.35 -40.07
CA SER A 42 9.88 -33.33 -40.82
C SER A 42 8.61 -32.92 -40.07
N THR A 43 7.84 -33.88 -39.56
CA THR A 43 6.64 -33.62 -38.75
C THR A 43 6.95 -32.85 -37.47
N ILE A 44 8.08 -33.18 -36.82
CA ILE A 44 8.51 -32.49 -35.59
C ILE A 44 8.98 -31.07 -35.90
N TYR A 45 9.73 -30.88 -36.99
CA TYR A 45 10.17 -29.57 -37.42
C TYR A 45 8.97 -28.67 -37.75
N GLN A 46 7.98 -29.18 -38.49
CA GLN A 46 6.73 -28.47 -38.77
C GLN A 46 5.95 -28.13 -37.49
N ALA A 47 5.96 -28.99 -36.48
CA ALA A 47 5.35 -28.68 -35.19
C ALA A 47 6.08 -27.53 -34.46
N TYR A 48 7.40 -27.46 -34.57
CA TYR A 48 8.16 -26.33 -34.00
C TYR A 48 8.02 -25.04 -34.81
N GLU A 49 7.95 -25.08 -36.13
CA GLU A 49 7.61 -23.92 -36.96
C GLU A 49 6.21 -23.39 -36.62
N GLU A 50 5.25 -24.29 -36.43
CA GLU A 50 3.89 -23.94 -36.00
C GLU A 50 3.90 -23.25 -34.62
N LEU A 51 4.68 -23.76 -33.66
CA LEU A 51 4.84 -23.13 -32.34
C LEU A 51 5.56 -21.77 -32.43
N GLU A 52 6.51 -21.62 -33.34
CA GLU A 52 7.20 -20.34 -33.58
C GLU A 52 6.22 -19.32 -34.17
N HIS A 53 5.41 -19.74 -35.15
CA HIS A 53 4.34 -18.93 -35.75
C HIS A 53 3.29 -18.50 -34.71
N ARG A 54 2.93 -19.39 -33.77
CA ARG A 54 2.07 -19.08 -32.62
C ARG A 54 2.74 -18.19 -31.56
N GLY A 55 4.04 -17.90 -31.71
CA GLY A 55 4.78 -17.07 -30.77
C GLY A 55 5.13 -17.76 -29.44
N LEU A 56 5.08 -19.09 -29.38
CA LEU A 56 5.35 -19.89 -28.19
C LEU A 56 6.80 -20.31 -28.08
N VAL A 57 7.54 -20.37 -29.19
CA VAL A 57 8.97 -20.68 -29.21
C VAL A 57 9.74 -19.69 -30.09
N GLU A 58 11.04 -19.55 -29.83
CA GLU A 58 11.99 -18.80 -30.65
C GLU A 58 13.09 -19.74 -31.14
N VAL A 59 13.50 -19.58 -32.41
CA VAL A 59 14.68 -20.25 -32.95
C VAL A 59 15.94 -19.49 -32.57
N ARG A 60 16.92 -20.19 -32.01
CA ARG A 60 18.29 -19.69 -31.87
C ARG A 60 19.20 -20.46 -32.80
N GLU A 61 19.82 -19.73 -33.74
CA GLU A 61 20.66 -20.30 -34.78
C GLU A 61 21.72 -21.25 -34.21
N LYS A 62 21.85 -22.44 -34.81
CA LYS A 62 22.75 -23.55 -34.39
C LYS A 62 22.53 -24.09 -32.96
N SER A 63 21.55 -23.55 -32.24
CA SER A 63 21.31 -23.86 -30.83
C SER A 63 19.98 -24.59 -30.60
N GLY A 64 18.99 -24.44 -31.48
CA GLY A 64 17.70 -25.14 -31.44
C GLY A 64 16.52 -24.21 -31.12
N PHE A 65 15.41 -24.79 -30.66
CA PHE A 65 14.17 -24.09 -30.31
C PHE A 65 14.09 -23.86 -28.79
N PHE A 66 13.61 -22.69 -28.38
CA PHE A 66 13.51 -22.27 -26.98
C PHE A 66 12.12 -21.70 -26.68
N ALA A 67 11.56 -21.96 -25.51
CA ALA A 67 10.25 -21.43 -25.15
C ALA A 67 10.29 -19.89 -25.05
N ARG A 68 9.29 -19.18 -25.58
CA ARG A 68 9.19 -17.72 -25.45
C ARG A 68 8.58 -17.35 -24.09
N PRO A 69 8.91 -16.16 -23.55
CA PRO A 69 8.25 -15.65 -22.34
C PRO A 69 6.77 -15.36 -22.63
N LEU A 70 5.87 -16.11 -21.99
CA LEU A 70 4.42 -15.92 -22.08
C LEU A 70 3.93 -15.10 -20.89
N LEU A 71 3.36 -13.93 -21.19
CA LEU A 71 2.83 -12.97 -20.21
C LEU A 71 1.32 -12.76 -20.34
N ASN A 72 0.74 -13.23 -21.45
CA ASN A 72 -0.67 -13.04 -21.76
C ASN A 72 -1.44 -14.33 -21.47
N ASP A 73 -2.71 -14.17 -21.10
CA ASP A 73 -3.69 -15.25 -20.96
C ASP A 73 -3.32 -16.38 -19.97
N ILE A 74 -2.38 -16.12 -19.06
CA ILE A 74 -2.01 -17.07 -18.00
C ILE A 74 -3.15 -17.18 -16.97
N LEU A 75 -3.63 -16.04 -16.48
CA LEU A 75 -4.81 -15.91 -15.63
C LEU A 75 -5.58 -14.65 -16.05
N PRO A 76 -6.89 -14.53 -15.73
CA PRO A 76 -7.65 -13.33 -16.06
C PRO A 76 -7.05 -12.08 -15.41
N LEU A 77 -7.27 -10.92 -16.02
CA LEU A 77 -6.86 -9.64 -15.45
C LEU A 77 -7.60 -9.33 -14.13
N PRO A 78 -6.99 -8.55 -13.23
CA PRO A 78 -7.64 -8.07 -12.01
C PRO A 78 -8.88 -7.23 -12.36
N LYS A 79 -9.83 -7.16 -11.44
CA LYS A 79 -11.01 -6.31 -11.59
C LYS A 79 -10.66 -4.86 -11.27
N GLN A 80 -11.20 -3.93 -12.05
CA GLN A 80 -11.19 -2.52 -11.69
C GLN A 80 -12.10 -2.30 -10.47
N SER A 81 -11.64 -1.49 -9.50
CA SER A 81 -12.47 -1.08 -8.36
C SER A 81 -13.66 -0.23 -8.81
N THR A 82 -14.79 -0.41 -8.14
CA THR A 82 -16.03 0.38 -8.33
C THR A 82 -16.31 1.31 -7.16
N SER A 83 -15.36 1.42 -6.22
CA SER A 83 -15.51 2.25 -5.02
C SER A 83 -15.73 3.73 -5.37
N PRO A 84 -16.52 4.45 -4.54
CA PRO A 84 -16.74 5.88 -4.73
C PRO A 84 -15.43 6.67 -4.73
N VAL A 85 -15.29 7.57 -5.70
CA VAL A 85 -14.15 8.48 -5.80
C VAL A 85 -14.39 9.68 -4.90
N LYS A 86 -13.60 9.80 -3.82
CA LYS A 86 -13.69 10.93 -2.89
C LYS A 86 -12.31 11.34 -2.39
N SER A 87 -12.13 12.64 -2.16
CA SER A 87 -10.93 13.18 -1.51
C SER A 87 -10.91 12.78 -0.03
N HIS A 88 -9.79 12.25 0.46
CA HIS A 88 -9.62 11.82 1.85
C HIS A 88 -8.25 12.19 2.41
N LYS A 89 -8.14 12.20 3.74
CA LYS A 89 -6.84 12.24 4.41
C LYS A 89 -6.18 10.87 4.29
N VAL A 90 -4.86 10.85 4.12
CA VAL A 90 -4.08 9.62 4.09
C VAL A 90 -3.57 9.34 5.50
N ALA A 91 -3.61 8.07 5.92
CA ALA A 91 -3.09 7.60 7.20
C ALA A 91 -2.50 6.20 7.03
N ILE A 92 -1.37 6.11 6.33
CA ILE A 92 -0.72 4.85 5.94
C ILE A 92 0.68 4.69 6.54
N ASN A 93 1.31 5.77 6.98
CA ASN A 93 2.71 5.76 7.44
C ASN A 93 2.99 4.77 8.58
N VAL A 94 2.09 4.64 9.54
CA VAL A 94 2.23 3.70 10.66
C VAL A 94 2.26 2.26 10.14
N LEU A 95 1.31 1.90 9.28
CA LEU A 95 1.24 0.56 8.69
C LEU A 95 2.45 0.28 7.80
N ALA A 96 2.86 1.25 6.98
CA ALA A 96 4.04 1.16 6.13
C ALA A 96 5.32 0.92 6.93
N SER A 97 5.51 1.66 8.03
CA SER A 97 6.68 1.54 8.91
C SER A 97 6.76 0.17 9.58
N MET A 98 5.62 -0.40 10.00
CA MET A 98 5.56 -1.73 10.59
C MET A 98 6.03 -2.82 9.62
N MET A 99 5.83 -2.64 8.31
CA MET A 99 6.18 -3.64 7.29
C MET A 99 7.53 -3.40 6.62
N GLN A 100 8.10 -2.21 6.78
CA GLN A 100 9.35 -1.82 6.12
C GLN A 100 10.48 -2.81 6.42
N ARG A 101 10.61 -3.24 7.68
CA ARG A 101 11.66 -4.18 8.11
C ARG A 101 11.62 -5.48 7.32
N SER A 102 10.44 -6.05 7.12
CA SER A 102 10.24 -7.29 6.37
C SER A 102 10.44 -7.09 4.88
N LEU A 103 9.97 -5.96 4.33
CA LEU A 103 10.13 -5.64 2.91
C LEU A 103 11.60 -5.52 2.50
N THR A 104 12.45 -4.97 3.37
CA THR A 104 13.89 -4.75 3.09
C THR A 104 14.81 -5.82 3.69
N ASN A 105 14.28 -6.90 4.27
CA ASN A 105 15.11 -7.92 4.91
C ASN A 105 15.80 -8.81 3.86
N PRO A 106 17.15 -8.77 3.72
CA PRO A 106 17.87 -9.52 2.69
C PRO A 106 17.88 -11.04 2.94
N ALA A 107 17.49 -11.50 4.13
CA ALA A 107 17.36 -12.93 4.44
C ALA A 107 16.14 -13.55 3.75
N LEU A 108 15.08 -12.77 3.52
CA LEU A 108 13.83 -13.26 2.93
C LEU A 108 13.97 -13.43 1.41
N ILE A 109 13.08 -14.25 0.83
CA ILE A 109 12.88 -14.31 -0.62
C ILE A 109 12.25 -12.97 -1.05
N PRO A 110 12.89 -12.21 -1.96
CA PRO A 110 12.61 -10.78 -2.14
C PRO A 110 11.49 -10.52 -3.15
N PHE A 111 10.26 -10.98 -2.89
CA PHE A 111 9.11 -10.57 -3.72
C PHE A 111 8.48 -9.25 -3.26
N GLY A 112 8.78 -8.77 -2.06
CA GLY A 112 8.22 -7.54 -1.51
C GLY A 112 8.78 -6.29 -2.18
N GLU A 113 10.06 -5.99 -1.99
CA GLU A 113 10.65 -4.73 -2.48
C GLU A 113 10.76 -4.67 -4.01
N ALA A 114 10.29 -3.59 -4.63
CA ALA A 114 10.39 -3.35 -6.07
C ALA A 114 11.81 -2.95 -6.51
N VAL A 115 12.82 -3.81 -6.32
CA VAL A 115 14.24 -3.54 -6.60
C VAL A 115 14.86 -4.58 -7.52
N LEU A 116 15.95 -4.19 -8.19
CA LEU A 116 16.73 -5.10 -9.01
C LEU A 116 17.68 -5.94 -8.14
N GLY A 117 17.77 -7.24 -8.44
CA GLY A 117 18.79 -8.12 -7.89
C GLY A 117 20.20 -7.65 -8.28
N LYS A 118 21.14 -7.71 -7.32
CA LYS A 118 22.53 -7.20 -7.49
C LYS A 118 23.27 -7.74 -8.71
N THR A 119 22.98 -8.99 -9.11
CA THR A 119 23.61 -9.66 -10.26
C THR A 119 23.11 -9.13 -11.62
N LEU A 120 22.00 -8.39 -11.65
CA LEU A 120 21.51 -7.71 -12.85
C LEU A 120 22.21 -6.37 -13.07
N LEU A 121 22.84 -5.80 -12.04
CA LEU A 121 23.43 -4.46 -12.09
C LEU A 121 24.84 -4.47 -12.74
N PRO A 122 25.24 -3.40 -13.47
CA PRO A 122 26.54 -3.34 -14.14
C PRO A 122 27.64 -2.84 -13.19
N GLY A 123 27.81 -3.50 -12.04
CA GLY A 123 28.68 -3.04 -10.95
C GLY A 123 30.15 -2.87 -11.34
N LYS A 124 30.70 -3.76 -12.20
CA LYS A 124 32.09 -3.65 -12.67
C LYS A 124 32.32 -2.39 -13.50
N GLN A 125 31.40 -2.09 -14.42
CA GLN A 125 31.48 -0.92 -15.29
C GLN A 125 31.27 0.37 -14.50
N MET A 126 30.34 0.37 -13.53
CA MET A 126 30.15 1.53 -12.65
C MET A 126 31.39 1.78 -11.77
N ALA A 127 31.98 0.74 -11.18
CA ALA A 127 33.19 0.87 -10.38
C ALA A 127 34.36 1.46 -11.20
N ALA A 128 34.49 1.09 -12.48
CA ALA A 128 35.46 1.70 -13.38
C ALA A 128 35.18 3.19 -13.63
N ALA A 129 33.91 3.55 -13.83
CA ALA A 129 33.50 4.94 -14.02
C ALA A 129 33.76 5.81 -12.77
N VAL A 130 33.52 5.28 -11.57
CA VAL A 130 33.84 5.96 -10.30
C VAL A 130 35.35 6.14 -10.14
N ARG A 131 36.16 5.11 -10.40
CA ARG A 131 37.63 5.23 -10.35
C ARG A 131 38.15 6.30 -11.30
N LEU A 132 37.60 6.40 -12.51
CA LEU A 132 37.98 7.45 -13.45
C LEU A 132 37.57 8.83 -12.92
N ALA A 133 36.35 8.97 -12.41
CA ALA A 133 35.84 10.24 -11.88
C ALA A 133 36.61 10.71 -10.64
N ALA A 134 37.17 9.80 -9.84
CA ALA A 134 37.97 10.11 -8.66
C ALA A 134 39.26 10.89 -9.00
N GLY A 135 39.74 10.82 -10.25
CA GLY A 135 40.82 11.70 -10.73
C GLY A 135 40.50 13.19 -10.57
N GLY A 136 39.21 13.56 -10.54
CA GLY A 136 38.76 14.92 -10.29
C GLY A 136 39.07 15.49 -8.91
N TYR A 137 39.52 14.66 -7.95
CA TYR A 137 40.05 15.16 -6.67
C TYR A 137 41.46 15.74 -6.82
N HIS A 138 42.26 15.22 -7.77
CA HIS A 138 43.61 15.73 -8.01
C HIS A 138 43.61 17.08 -8.74
N ASP A 139 42.68 17.29 -9.66
CA ASP A 139 42.53 18.55 -10.43
C ASP A 139 41.56 19.56 -9.79
N GLY A 140 40.95 19.20 -8.65
CA GLY A 140 40.00 20.04 -7.91
C GLY A 140 38.56 20.06 -8.45
N SER A 141 38.28 19.42 -9.60
CA SER A 141 36.95 19.42 -10.23
C SER A 141 35.86 18.66 -9.45
N CYS A 142 36.24 17.88 -8.43
CA CYS A 142 35.34 17.19 -7.50
C CYS A 142 35.45 17.67 -6.04
N SER A 143 36.13 18.79 -5.78
CA SER A 143 36.42 19.26 -4.41
C SER A 143 35.45 20.31 -3.86
N GLY A 144 34.55 20.86 -4.69
CA GLY A 144 33.62 21.93 -4.30
C GLY A 144 32.15 21.56 -4.48
N TYR A 145 31.27 22.48 -4.07
CA TYR A 145 29.85 22.36 -4.41
C TYR A 145 29.63 22.57 -5.91
N GLY A 146 28.93 21.62 -6.53
CA GLY A 146 28.49 21.75 -7.92
C GLY A 146 27.37 22.79 -8.08
N ALA A 147 27.01 23.09 -9.33
CA ALA A 147 25.86 23.95 -9.61
C ALA A 147 24.58 23.38 -8.98
N PRO A 148 23.68 24.21 -8.44
CA PRO A 148 22.44 23.75 -7.82
C PRO A 148 21.59 22.85 -8.73
N THR A 149 21.56 23.12 -10.03
CA THR A 149 20.79 22.32 -11.00
C THR A 149 21.48 21.02 -11.42
N GLY A 150 22.76 20.83 -11.05
CA GLY A 150 23.55 19.64 -11.37
C GLY A 150 24.68 19.88 -12.37
N TYR A 151 25.42 18.81 -12.66
CA TYR A 151 26.62 18.82 -13.48
C TYR A 151 26.29 18.85 -14.97
N LYS A 152 26.78 19.87 -15.68
CA LYS A 152 26.48 20.10 -17.11
C LYS A 152 26.75 18.89 -18.02
N LYS A 153 27.85 18.14 -17.79
CA LYS A 153 28.13 16.96 -18.63
C LYS A 153 27.10 15.86 -18.41
N LEU A 154 26.65 15.64 -17.18
CA LEU A 154 25.58 14.68 -16.89
C LEU A 154 24.26 15.13 -17.51
N GLN A 155 23.88 16.39 -17.32
CA GLN A 155 22.66 16.96 -17.94
C GLN A 155 22.67 16.76 -19.46
N ARG A 156 23.81 16.98 -20.12
CA ARG A 156 23.95 16.74 -21.57
C ARG A 156 23.72 15.28 -21.95
N GLU A 157 24.31 14.33 -21.22
CA GLU A 157 24.14 12.90 -21.53
C GLU A 157 22.71 12.42 -21.24
N ILE A 158 22.02 12.99 -20.24
CA ILE A 158 20.60 12.76 -20.00
C ILE A 158 19.75 13.37 -21.12
N ALA A 159 20.02 14.62 -21.52
CA ALA A 159 19.26 15.32 -22.58
C ALA A 159 19.27 14.57 -23.92
N LYS A 160 20.37 13.87 -24.25
CA LYS A 160 20.46 13.03 -25.44
C LYS A 160 19.41 11.92 -25.49
N ARG A 161 18.84 11.53 -24.34
CA ARG A 161 17.78 10.51 -24.26
C ARG A 161 16.39 11.05 -24.60
N TYR A 162 16.29 12.36 -24.85
CA TYR A 162 15.06 13.08 -25.14
C TYR A 162 15.14 13.87 -26.45
N LEU A 163 16.06 13.51 -27.37
CA LEU A 163 16.25 14.24 -28.64
C LEU A 163 15.01 14.25 -29.54
N ASP A 164 14.17 13.22 -29.43
CA ASP A 164 12.95 13.07 -30.22
C ASP A 164 11.75 13.83 -29.61
N PHE A 165 11.93 14.54 -28.49
CA PHE A 165 10.87 15.34 -27.91
C PHE A 165 10.72 16.65 -28.68
N PRO A 166 9.49 17.17 -28.81
CA PRO A 166 9.22 18.33 -29.66
C PRO A 166 9.93 19.62 -29.21
N HIS A 167 10.28 19.78 -27.92
CA HIS A 167 11.08 20.92 -27.45
C HIS A 167 12.57 20.56 -27.44
N ARG A 168 13.47 21.44 -27.91
CA ARG A 168 14.87 21.03 -28.21
C ARG A 168 15.93 21.46 -27.21
N ASP A 169 15.63 22.32 -26.23
CA ASP A 169 16.63 22.80 -25.25
C ASP A 169 16.50 22.19 -23.84
N TYR A 170 16.25 20.87 -23.74
CA TYR A 170 16.12 20.21 -22.43
C TYR A 170 17.43 20.17 -21.61
N GLY A 171 18.59 20.35 -22.26
CA GLY A 171 19.87 20.35 -21.55
C GLY A 171 19.94 21.44 -20.47
N SER A 172 19.36 22.62 -20.76
CA SER A 172 19.24 23.70 -19.79
C SER A 172 18.09 23.47 -18.80
N GLU A 173 17.03 22.75 -19.17
CA GLU A 173 15.84 22.48 -18.34
C GLU A 173 16.00 21.38 -17.28
N ILE A 174 16.98 20.49 -17.43
CA ILE A 174 17.18 19.39 -16.48
C ILE A 174 17.64 19.92 -15.11
N ILE A 175 17.01 19.43 -14.04
CA ILE A 175 17.49 19.59 -12.65
C ILE A 175 17.82 18.20 -12.11
N ILE A 176 19.06 17.99 -11.68
CA ILE A 176 19.49 16.75 -11.02
C ILE A 176 18.96 16.72 -9.58
N THR A 177 18.41 15.57 -9.18
CA THR A 177 17.78 15.32 -7.87
C THR A 177 18.40 14.12 -7.18
N GLN A 178 18.10 13.93 -5.89
CA GLN A 178 18.58 12.79 -5.09
C GLN A 178 17.72 11.53 -5.29
N GLY A 179 17.36 11.25 -6.55
CA GLY A 179 16.43 10.20 -6.97
C GLY A 179 15.02 10.72 -7.34
N CYS A 180 14.14 9.82 -7.77
CA CYS A 180 12.83 10.19 -8.31
C CYS A 180 11.90 10.77 -7.24
N MET A 181 11.77 10.12 -6.07
CA MET A 181 10.93 10.60 -4.95
C MET A 181 11.33 12.00 -4.46
N ASN A 182 12.63 12.34 -4.45
CA ASN A 182 13.07 13.69 -4.13
C ASN A 182 12.61 14.69 -5.20
N GLY A 183 12.61 14.31 -6.47
CA GLY A 183 12.02 15.14 -7.54
C GLY A 183 10.52 15.33 -7.36
N ILE A 184 9.78 14.26 -7.07
CA ILE A 184 8.32 14.29 -6.85
C ILE A 184 7.97 15.19 -5.65
N GLU A 185 8.69 15.10 -4.53
CA GLU A 185 8.51 15.99 -3.37
C GLU A 185 8.68 17.46 -3.77
N LEU A 186 9.78 17.79 -4.48
CA LEU A 186 10.03 19.15 -4.94
C LEU A 186 8.92 19.65 -5.88
N CYS A 187 8.42 18.77 -6.76
CA CYS A 187 7.30 19.06 -7.65
C CYS A 187 6.02 19.33 -6.87
N LEU A 188 5.62 18.45 -5.93
CA LEU A 188 4.43 18.64 -5.09
C LEU A 188 4.47 19.96 -4.32
N ARG A 189 5.59 20.24 -3.65
CA ARG A 189 5.80 21.52 -2.93
C ARG A 189 5.80 22.74 -3.86
N SER A 190 6.07 22.54 -5.15
CA SER A 190 6.02 23.62 -6.14
C SER A 190 4.60 23.92 -6.64
N VAL A 191 3.69 22.96 -6.63
CA VAL A 191 2.34 23.11 -7.21
C VAL A 191 1.21 23.19 -6.18
N ALA A 192 1.39 22.58 -5.01
CA ALA A 192 0.37 22.40 -3.99
C ALA A 192 0.82 22.85 -2.59
N ARG A 193 -0.12 22.87 -1.64
CA ARG A 193 0.01 23.25 -0.23
C ARG A 193 -0.69 22.21 0.67
N PRO A 194 -0.41 22.18 1.99
CA PRO A 194 -1.20 21.40 2.93
C PRO A 194 -2.72 21.65 2.76
N GLY A 195 -3.51 20.58 2.80
CA GLY A 195 -4.95 20.60 2.57
C GLY A 195 -5.38 20.42 1.11
N ASP A 196 -4.51 20.73 0.14
CA ASP A 196 -4.83 20.56 -1.29
C ASP A 196 -5.02 19.08 -1.66
N THR A 197 -5.92 18.80 -2.61
CA THR A 197 -6.18 17.44 -3.11
C THR A 197 -5.29 17.10 -4.29
N ILE A 198 -4.59 15.96 -4.19
CA ILE A 198 -3.76 15.38 -5.24
C ILE A 198 -4.46 14.15 -5.82
N LEU A 199 -4.69 14.16 -7.14
CA LEU A 199 -5.26 13.02 -7.85
C LEU A 199 -4.19 11.95 -8.08
N LEU A 200 -4.55 10.69 -7.80
CA LEU A 200 -3.72 9.51 -7.99
C LEU A 200 -4.48 8.44 -8.80
N GLU A 201 -3.74 7.59 -9.50
CA GLU A 201 -4.26 6.30 -9.98
C GLU A 201 -4.53 5.36 -8.79
N SER A 202 -5.58 4.53 -8.83
CA SER A 202 -5.86 3.53 -7.80
C SER A 202 -5.93 2.11 -8.38
N PRO A 203 -5.23 1.11 -7.80
CA PRO A 203 -4.27 1.24 -6.71
C PRO A 203 -3.04 2.08 -7.09
N THR A 204 -2.33 2.60 -6.08
CA THR A 204 -1.20 3.53 -6.25
C THR A 204 0.08 3.02 -5.61
N PHE A 205 1.19 3.71 -5.87
CA PHE A 205 2.45 3.44 -5.21
C PHE A 205 2.44 3.98 -3.78
N LEU A 206 2.71 3.10 -2.80
CA LEU A 206 2.74 3.41 -1.36
C LEU A 206 3.48 4.73 -1.03
N CYS A 207 4.64 4.98 -1.62
CA CYS A 207 5.42 6.16 -1.26
C CYS A 207 4.79 7.48 -1.73
N TYR A 208 3.85 7.46 -2.69
CA TYR A 208 3.05 8.64 -3.00
C TYR A 208 2.09 8.98 -1.85
N LEU A 209 1.42 7.96 -1.30
CA LEU A 209 0.52 8.11 -0.16
C LEU A 209 1.27 8.60 1.08
N GLN A 210 2.41 8.00 1.41
CA GLN A 210 3.25 8.45 2.52
C GLN A 210 3.69 9.91 2.36
N LEU A 211 4.10 10.30 1.16
CA LEU A 211 4.52 11.66 0.88
C LEU A 211 3.35 12.67 0.95
N ILE A 212 2.16 12.29 0.50
CA ILE A 212 0.95 13.11 0.62
C ILE A 212 0.57 13.28 2.10
N GLU A 213 0.65 12.22 2.90
CA GLU A 213 0.45 12.25 4.35
C GLU A 213 1.45 13.21 5.03
N ASP A 214 2.75 13.05 4.77
CA ASP A 214 3.83 13.87 5.35
C ASP A 214 3.71 15.36 4.97
N LEU A 215 3.26 15.65 3.75
CA LEU A 215 3.02 17.02 3.28
C LEU A 215 1.67 17.59 3.74
N ASN A 216 0.90 16.85 4.54
CA ASN A 216 -0.43 17.20 5.02
C ASN A 216 -1.40 17.54 3.87
N MET A 217 -1.26 16.86 2.73
CA MET A 217 -2.14 16.96 1.57
C MET A 217 -3.25 15.91 1.65
N ARG A 218 -4.22 15.99 0.74
CA ARG A 218 -5.29 15.00 0.59
C ARG A 218 -5.06 14.17 -0.68
N ALA A 219 -5.47 12.91 -0.66
CA ALA A 219 -5.48 12.06 -1.84
C ALA A 219 -6.89 11.96 -2.41
N LEU A 220 -7.00 11.93 -3.74
CA LEU A 220 -8.17 11.44 -4.45
C LEU A 220 -7.72 10.32 -5.38
N GLU A 221 -8.09 9.11 -5.02
CA GLU A 221 -7.71 7.88 -5.72
C GLU A 221 -8.75 7.55 -6.80
N LEU A 222 -8.37 7.67 -8.07
CA LEU A 222 -9.23 7.35 -9.22
C LEU A 222 -8.94 5.93 -9.72
N PRO A 223 -9.89 4.98 -9.67
CA PRO A 223 -9.68 3.60 -10.12
C PRO A 223 -9.17 3.50 -11.55
N ALA A 224 -8.01 2.89 -11.72
CA ALA A 224 -7.41 2.60 -13.01
C ALA A 224 -7.86 1.23 -13.52
N ASP A 225 -8.09 1.13 -14.82
CA ASP A 225 -8.25 -0.16 -15.49
C ASP A 225 -6.90 -0.88 -15.57
N PRO A 226 -6.80 -2.16 -15.18
CA PRO A 226 -5.53 -2.89 -15.18
C PRO A 226 -4.87 -3.09 -16.54
N ALA A 227 -5.56 -2.87 -17.66
CA ALA A 227 -4.99 -2.96 -19.00
C ALA A 227 -4.66 -1.58 -19.60
N THR A 228 -5.53 -0.59 -19.38
CA THR A 228 -5.55 0.68 -20.13
C THR A 228 -5.29 1.92 -19.26
N GLY A 229 -5.36 1.79 -17.94
CA GLY A 229 -5.14 2.89 -16.99
C GLY A 229 -6.39 3.73 -16.75
N LEU A 230 -6.22 5.04 -16.58
CA LEU A 230 -7.34 5.95 -16.29
C LEU A 230 -8.29 6.11 -17.49
N SER A 231 -9.58 6.00 -17.23
CA SER A 231 -10.62 6.38 -18.20
C SER A 231 -10.71 7.91 -18.30
N LEU A 232 -10.57 8.44 -19.52
CA LEU A 232 -10.67 9.87 -19.79
C LEU A 232 -12.07 10.45 -19.48
N GLU A 233 -13.11 9.64 -19.66
CA GLU A 233 -14.50 10.02 -19.35
C GLU A 233 -14.67 10.19 -17.83
N LYS A 234 -14.30 9.16 -17.06
CA LYS A 234 -14.34 9.21 -15.59
C LYS A 234 -13.46 10.34 -15.06
N LEU A 235 -12.26 10.51 -15.62
CA LEU A 235 -11.33 11.58 -15.27
C LEU A 235 -11.95 12.96 -15.49
N ARG A 236 -12.65 13.19 -16.62
CA ARG A 236 -13.33 14.46 -16.87
C ARG A 236 -14.41 14.73 -15.82
N ALA A 237 -15.26 13.75 -15.54
CA ALA A 237 -16.30 13.87 -14.50
C ALA A 237 -15.68 14.15 -13.12
N THR A 238 -14.62 13.45 -12.75
CA THR A 238 -13.88 13.66 -11.50
C THR A 238 -13.32 15.09 -11.39
N LEU A 239 -12.77 15.63 -12.49
CA LEU A 239 -12.25 17.00 -12.50
C LEU A 239 -13.36 18.07 -12.47
N ASP A 240 -14.60 17.71 -12.81
CA ASP A 240 -15.78 18.57 -12.68
C ASP A 240 -16.35 18.56 -11.26
N GLU A 241 -16.31 17.40 -10.59
CA GLU A 241 -16.87 17.22 -9.25
C GLU A 241 -15.93 17.68 -8.12
N HIS A 242 -14.62 17.62 -8.33
CA HIS A 242 -13.64 17.84 -7.28
C HIS A 242 -12.62 18.93 -7.61
N ASP A 243 -12.25 19.71 -6.59
CA ASP A 243 -11.14 20.66 -6.67
C ASP A 243 -9.80 19.93 -6.59
N ILE A 244 -9.25 19.58 -7.76
CA ILE A 244 -7.96 18.90 -7.90
C ILE A 244 -6.86 19.92 -8.12
N ARG A 245 -5.87 19.92 -7.21
CA ARG A 245 -4.75 20.85 -7.30
C ARG A 245 -3.66 20.40 -8.27
N ALA A 246 -3.40 19.10 -8.32
CA ALA A 246 -2.43 18.46 -9.21
C ALA A 246 -2.76 16.98 -9.35
N ALA A 247 -2.25 16.33 -10.39
CA ALA A 247 -2.23 14.88 -10.50
C ALA A 247 -0.79 14.35 -10.34
N LEU A 248 -0.64 13.18 -9.71
CA LEU A 248 0.61 12.43 -9.64
C LEU A 248 0.38 11.05 -10.25
N LEU A 249 0.98 10.81 -11.42
CA LEU A 249 0.65 9.69 -12.30
C LEU A 249 1.90 8.91 -12.71
N ASN A 250 1.73 7.60 -12.93
CA ASN A 250 2.75 6.69 -13.42
C ASN A 250 2.22 5.92 -14.65
N PRO A 251 2.17 6.56 -15.83
CA PRO A 251 1.44 6.04 -17.01
C PRO A 251 2.20 4.97 -17.79
N ASN A 252 3.47 4.72 -17.46
CA ASN A 252 4.37 3.80 -18.16
C ASN A 252 4.85 2.72 -17.19
N PHE A 253 4.12 1.60 -17.18
CA PHE A 253 4.32 0.46 -16.30
C PHE A 253 3.97 0.78 -14.85
N GLN A 254 2.72 1.21 -14.66
CA GLN A 254 2.18 1.73 -13.40
C GLN A 254 2.47 0.79 -12.22
N ASN A 255 2.86 1.35 -11.07
CA ASN A 255 3.02 0.56 -9.85
C ASN A 255 1.76 0.67 -8.99
N PRO A 256 0.97 -0.41 -8.79
CA PRO A 256 1.36 -1.82 -8.98
C PRO A 256 0.86 -2.54 -10.24
N LEU A 257 -0.07 -1.96 -11.01
CA LEU A 257 -0.83 -2.70 -12.04
C LEU A 257 -0.01 -3.12 -13.27
N GLY A 258 1.04 -2.40 -13.60
CA GLY A 258 1.95 -2.70 -14.71
C GLY A 258 1.44 -2.28 -16.09
N PHE A 259 0.30 -1.60 -16.17
CA PHE A 259 -0.25 -1.13 -17.44
C PHE A 259 0.63 -0.06 -18.10
N GLU A 260 0.49 0.06 -19.41
CA GLU A 260 1.05 1.15 -20.21
C GLU A 260 -0.11 1.88 -20.88
N MET A 261 -0.28 3.17 -20.57
CA MET A 261 -1.31 3.99 -21.19
C MET A 261 -0.93 4.29 -22.65
N GLU A 262 -1.86 4.13 -23.57
CA GLU A 262 -1.62 4.38 -24.99
C GLU A 262 -1.30 5.85 -25.29
N ALA A 263 -0.51 6.08 -26.34
CA ALA A 263 -0.06 7.42 -26.74
C ALA A 263 -1.21 8.41 -26.96
N ALA A 264 -2.28 7.99 -27.64
CA ALA A 264 -3.46 8.82 -27.88
C ALA A 264 -4.16 9.23 -26.57
N ASN A 265 -4.28 8.30 -25.60
CA ASN A 265 -4.86 8.60 -24.30
C ASN A 265 -3.98 9.54 -23.47
N LYS A 266 -2.65 9.37 -23.54
CA LYS A 266 -1.68 10.28 -22.93
C LYS A 266 -1.79 11.70 -23.46
N GLU A 267 -1.87 11.86 -24.79
CA GLU A 267 -2.05 13.16 -25.44
C GLU A 267 -3.36 13.84 -25.00
N ALA A 268 -4.46 13.10 -25.03
CA ALA A 268 -5.77 13.60 -24.60
C ALA A 268 -5.80 13.95 -23.10
N LEU A 269 -5.13 13.16 -22.25
CA LEU A 269 -4.99 13.44 -20.82
C LEU A 269 -4.23 14.75 -20.60
N VAL A 270 -3.08 14.93 -21.26
CA VAL A 270 -2.29 16.17 -21.15
C VAL A 270 -3.10 17.37 -21.60
N ALA A 271 -3.82 17.28 -22.72
CA ALA A 271 -4.68 18.33 -23.21
C ALA A 271 -5.81 18.68 -22.22
N LEU A 272 -6.44 17.67 -21.60
CA LEU A 272 -7.50 17.86 -20.60
C LEU A 272 -6.98 18.63 -19.38
N PHE A 273 -5.87 18.18 -18.79
CA PHE A 273 -5.27 18.84 -17.62
C PHE A 273 -4.78 20.27 -17.94
N ALA A 274 -4.14 20.45 -19.10
CA ALA A 274 -3.69 21.76 -19.56
C ALA A 274 -4.86 22.74 -19.72
N SER A 275 -5.99 22.30 -20.29
CA SER A 275 -7.19 23.13 -20.47
C SER A 275 -7.79 23.65 -19.16
N ARG A 276 -7.55 22.93 -18.04
CA ARG A 276 -7.99 23.31 -16.69
C ARG A 276 -6.92 24.02 -15.88
N GLY A 277 -5.70 24.16 -16.41
CA GLY A 277 -4.57 24.73 -15.68
C GLY A 277 -4.10 23.87 -14.49
N ILE A 278 -4.41 22.58 -14.48
CA ILE A 278 -4.03 21.64 -13.42
C ILE A 278 -2.72 20.95 -13.83
N PRO A 279 -1.62 21.08 -13.06
CA PRO A 279 -0.34 20.43 -13.39
C PRO A 279 -0.36 18.93 -13.15
N ILE A 280 0.42 18.21 -13.95
CA ILE A 280 0.67 16.78 -13.79
C ILE A 280 2.11 16.58 -13.34
N ILE A 281 2.30 15.79 -12.29
CA ILE A 281 3.59 15.25 -11.91
C ILE A 281 3.66 13.84 -12.48
N GLU A 282 4.53 13.62 -13.45
CA GLU A 282 4.72 12.32 -14.10
C GLU A 282 5.92 11.61 -13.48
N ASP A 283 5.70 10.41 -12.94
CA ASP A 283 6.77 9.50 -12.53
C ASP A 283 7.15 8.56 -13.68
N GLY A 284 8.30 8.83 -14.30
CA GLY A 284 8.87 8.05 -15.40
C GLY A 284 9.82 6.93 -14.97
N ILE A 285 9.84 6.54 -13.68
CA ILE A 285 10.87 5.64 -13.11
C ILE A 285 11.07 4.31 -13.85
N TYR A 286 10.04 3.78 -14.51
CA TYR A 286 10.09 2.49 -15.19
C TYR A 286 10.17 2.55 -16.72
N GLU A 287 10.15 3.74 -17.32
CA GLU A 287 10.03 3.89 -18.78
C GLU A 287 11.12 3.16 -19.60
N ASN A 288 12.31 2.95 -19.02
CA ASN A 288 13.42 2.25 -19.68
C ASN A 288 13.31 0.72 -19.57
N LEU A 289 12.35 0.20 -18.82
CA LEU A 289 12.14 -1.24 -18.53
C LEU A 289 10.98 -1.85 -19.33
N TYR A 290 10.78 -1.38 -20.56
CA TYR A 290 9.73 -1.86 -21.46
C TYR A 290 10.03 -3.25 -22.05
N PHE A 291 9.00 -4.04 -22.33
CA PHE A 291 9.14 -5.37 -22.96
C PHE A 291 8.90 -5.36 -24.47
N GLY A 292 8.25 -4.31 -24.97
CA GLY A 292 8.02 -4.08 -26.39
C GLY A 292 9.29 -3.69 -27.15
N GLU A 293 9.14 -3.44 -28.45
CA GLU A 293 10.26 -3.04 -29.31
C GLU A 293 10.66 -1.58 -29.11
N GLN A 294 9.69 -0.73 -28.84
CA GLN A 294 9.87 0.71 -28.68
C GLN A 294 9.63 1.14 -27.23
N LYS A 295 10.35 2.17 -26.82
CA LYS A 295 10.14 2.83 -25.53
C LYS A 295 8.82 3.61 -25.60
N PRO A 296 7.93 3.50 -24.60
CA PRO A 296 6.71 4.29 -24.60
C PRO A 296 7.00 5.77 -24.42
N LEU A 297 6.19 6.62 -25.07
CA LEU A 297 6.26 8.07 -24.89
C LEU A 297 5.72 8.44 -23.50
N PRO A 298 6.39 9.35 -22.76
CA PRO A 298 5.87 9.92 -21.52
C PRO A 298 4.86 11.04 -21.81
N LEU A 299 4.03 11.41 -20.82
CA LEU A 299 3.13 12.58 -20.87
C LEU A 299 3.89 13.85 -21.22
N LYS A 300 5.13 13.99 -20.72
CA LYS A 300 5.99 15.15 -21.00
C LYS A 300 6.25 15.36 -22.49
N HIS A 301 6.19 14.31 -23.31
CA HIS A 301 6.33 14.42 -24.75
C HIS A 301 5.22 15.28 -25.38
N PHE A 302 3.99 15.17 -24.85
CA PHE A 302 2.80 15.88 -25.36
C PHE A 302 2.61 17.27 -24.71
N ASP A 303 3.48 17.66 -23.78
CA ASP A 303 3.36 18.91 -23.04
C ASP A 303 3.83 20.12 -23.86
N THR A 304 2.88 20.93 -24.31
CA THR A 304 3.13 22.18 -25.05
C THR A 304 3.09 23.43 -24.17
N GLN A 305 2.53 23.34 -22.95
CA GLN A 305 2.28 24.49 -22.07
C GLN A 305 3.19 24.51 -20.82
N GLY A 306 4.10 23.53 -20.69
CA GLY A 306 4.98 23.41 -19.54
C GLY A 306 4.24 22.96 -18.27
N MET A 307 3.15 22.21 -18.42
CA MET A 307 2.25 21.76 -17.34
C MET A 307 2.62 20.40 -16.76
N VAL A 308 3.46 19.63 -17.47
CA VAL A 308 3.91 18.32 -17.01
C VAL A 308 5.28 18.45 -16.36
N LEU A 309 5.34 18.17 -15.05
CA LEU A 309 6.57 18.06 -14.28
C LEU A 309 6.99 16.60 -14.29
N TYR A 310 7.99 16.28 -15.09
CA TYR A 310 8.45 14.91 -15.28
C TYR A 310 9.61 14.58 -14.36
N CYS A 311 9.54 13.46 -13.64
CA CYS A 311 10.56 12.96 -12.72
C CYS A 311 11.04 11.57 -13.15
N ASN A 312 12.35 11.33 -13.10
CA ASN A 312 12.92 10.01 -13.37
C ASN A 312 14.22 9.78 -12.57
N SER A 313 14.73 8.55 -12.54
CA SER A 313 15.93 8.16 -11.81
C SER A 313 16.60 6.90 -12.34
N PHE A 314 17.90 6.80 -12.14
CA PHE A 314 18.70 5.60 -12.40
C PHE A 314 18.50 4.48 -11.37
N SER A 315 17.59 4.66 -10.41
CA SER A 315 17.42 3.75 -9.27
C SER A 315 16.88 2.38 -9.65
N LYS A 316 16.11 2.27 -10.74
CA LYS A 316 15.43 1.02 -11.12
C LYS A 316 16.01 0.37 -12.38
N ASP A 317 16.87 1.07 -13.10
CA ASP A 317 17.44 0.61 -14.37
C ASP A 317 18.98 0.65 -14.43
N LEU A 318 19.63 1.05 -13.34
CA LEU A 318 21.09 1.04 -13.21
C LEU A 318 21.55 0.63 -11.82
N MET A 319 21.33 1.47 -10.79
CA MET A 319 21.74 1.17 -9.42
C MET A 319 21.06 2.10 -8.39
N PRO A 320 20.28 1.55 -7.43
CA PRO A 320 19.56 2.34 -6.41
C PRO A 320 20.48 3.24 -5.57
N ASP A 321 21.66 2.73 -5.21
CA ASP A 321 22.62 3.37 -4.30
C ASP A 321 23.20 4.69 -4.83
N LEU A 322 23.18 4.92 -6.15
CA LEU A 322 23.70 6.15 -6.74
C LEU A 322 22.89 7.39 -6.35
N ARG A 323 21.64 7.21 -5.89
CA ARG A 323 20.70 8.28 -5.53
C ARG A 323 20.64 9.40 -6.58
N MET A 324 20.65 9.03 -7.85
CA MET A 324 20.73 10.00 -8.95
C MET A 324 19.46 10.02 -9.77
N GLY A 325 18.70 11.10 -9.63
CA GLY A 325 17.50 11.38 -10.40
C GLY A 325 17.61 12.68 -11.18
N TRP A 326 16.59 12.96 -11.99
CA TRP A 326 16.42 14.24 -12.66
C TRP A 326 14.96 14.58 -12.83
N LEU A 327 14.69 15.85 -13.07
CA LEU A 327 13.36 16.33 -13.42
C LEU A 327 13.38 17.40 -14.52
N LEU A 328 12.26 17.50 -15.22
CA LEU A 328 11.91 18.56 -16.16
C LEU A 328 10.65 19.25 -15.63
N ALA A 329 10.82 20.42 -15.01
CA ALA A 329 9.74 21.10 -14.25
C ALA A 329 8.85 22.03 -15.10
N GLY A 330 9.11 22.17 -16.40
CA GLY A 330 8.38 23.10 -17.27
C GLY A 330 8.34 24.51 -16.68
N LYS A 331 7.15 25.13 -16.65
CA LYS A 331 6.98 26.50 -16.14
C LYS A 331 7.26 26.67 -14.64
N TYR A 332 7.34 25.56 -13.88
CA TYR A 332 7.61 25.57 -12.43
C TYR A 332 9.11 25.52 -12.09
N ARG A 333 9.98 25.51 -13.10
CA ARG A 333 11.43 25.30 -12.97
C ARG A 333 12.11 26.18 -11.92
N GLU A 334 11.90 27.49 -11.91
CA GLU A 334 12.61 28.36 -10.96
C GLU A 334 12.16 28.11 -9.50
N LYS A 335 10.87 27.81 -9.29
CA LYS A 335 10.37 27.44 -7.95
C LYS A 335 10.98 26.12 -7.48
N VAL A 336 11.03 25.11 -8.36
CA VAL A 336 11.65 23.80 -8.07
C VAL A 336 13.15 23.94 -7.81
N LYS A 337 13.87 24.71 -8.62
CA LYS A 337 15.29 24.99 -8.45
C LYS A 337 15.59 25.63 -7.08
N ARG A 338 14.78 26.60 -6.66
CA ARG A 338 14.90 27.21 -5.32
C ARG A 338 14.65 26.19 -4.21
N LEU A 339 13.59 25.39 -4.32
CA LEU A 339 13.28 24.35 -3.34
C LEU A 339 14.42 23.32 -3.24
N LYS A 340 14.97 22.90 -4.38
CA LYS A 340 16.10 21.96 -4.44
C LYS A 340 17.33 22.54 -3.74
N PHE A 341 17.66 23.79 -4.02
CA PHE A 341 18.79 24.48 -3.39
C PHE A 341 18.63 24.50 -1.87
N ASN A 342 17.44 24.84 -1.37
CA ASN A 342 17.15 24.85 0.06
C ASN A 342 17.18 23.46 0.70
N ASN A 343 16.90 22.40 -0.06
CA ASN A 343 16.84 21.03 0.45
C ASN A 343 18.23 20.36 0.52
N SER A 344 19.09 20.54 -0.49
CA SER A 344 20.35 19.79 -0.58
C SER A 344 21.56 20.59 -1.05
N LEU A 345 21.41 21.88 -1.39
CA LEU A 345 22.41 22.72 -2.05
C LEU A 345 22.88 22.19 -3.42
N ALA A 346 23.60 21.07 -3.43
CA ALA A 346 24.18 20.42 -4.60
C ALA A 346 24.12 18.88 -4.49
N ASN A 347 24.31 18.19 -5.62
CA ASN A 347 24.50 16.73 -5.63
C ASN A 347 26.01 16.41 -5.67
N SER A 348 26.39 15.18 -5.30
CA SER A 348 27.78 14.72 -5.35
C SER A 348 28.37 14.89 -6.75
N GLN A 349 29.45 15.65 -6.87
CA GLN A 349 30.09 15.93 -8.15
C GLN A 349 30.82 14.69 -8.69
N LEU A 350 31.44 13.91 -7.80
CA LEU A 350 32.07 12.62 -8.11
C LEU A 350 31.09 11.68 -8.82
N LEU A 351 29.92 11.44 -8.20
CA LEU A 351 28.95 10.50 -8.76
C LEU A 351 28.34 11.03 -10.06
N GLN A 352 28.08 12.33 -10.16
CA GLN A 352 27.58 12.93 -11.40
C GLN A 352 28.58 12.81 -12.55
N ASN A 353 29.88 12.99 -12.27
CA ASN A 353 30.94 12.82 -13.25
C ASN A 353 31.11 11.34 -13.67
N ALA A 354 31.04 10.41 -12.71
CA ALA A 354 31.07 8.98 -12.97
C ALA A 354 29.90 8.56 -13.87
N LEU A 355 28.68 9.03 -13.59
CA LEU A 355 27.52 8.74 -14.45
C LEU A 355 27.63 9.37 -15.83
N ALA A 356 28.08 10.62 -15.94
CA ALA A 356 28.29 11.25 -17.24
C ALA A 356 29.25 10.42 -18.12
N THR A 357 30.31 9.89 -17.51
CA THR A 357 31.27 8.99 -18.17
C THR A 357 30.61 7.67 -18.58
N PHE A 358 29.87 7.04 -17.66
CA PHE A 358 29.21 5.77 -17.89
C PHE A 358 28.19 5.83 -19.04
N LEU A 359 27.38 6.88 -19.07
CA LEU A 359 26.38 7.10 -20.11
C LEU A 359 27.02 7.35 -21.49
N LYS A 360 28.09 8.15 -21.53
CA LYS A 360 28.79 8.48 -22.78
C LYS A 360 29.35 7.24 -23.50
N GLY A 361 29.74 6.20 -22.77
CA GLY A 361 30.43 5.02 -23.31
C GLY A 361 29.52 3.95 -23.94
N GLY A 362 28.20 4.18 -24.12
CA GLY A 362 27.25 3.23 -24.71
C GLY A 362 27.02 1.94 -23.89
N SER A 363 27.67 1.81 -22.73
CA SER A 363 27.54 0.68 -21.81
C SER A 363 26.14 0.60 -21.21
N TYR A 364 25.49 1.75 -21.02
CA TYR A 364 24.16 1.84 -20.48
C TYR A 364 23.10 1.21 -21.41
N ASP A 365 23.08 1.55 -22.71
CA ASP A 365 22.06 1.00 -23.62
C ASP A 365 22.26 -0.51 -23.84
N ARG A 366 23.50 -0.99 -23.83
CA ARG A 366 23.81 -2.43 -23.84
C ARG A 366 23.30 -3.11 -22.57
N HIS A 367 23.51 -2.49 -21.42
CA HIS A 367 22.98 -2.97 -20.14
C HIS A 367 21.45 -3.04 -20.15
N LEU A 368 20.77 -1.96 -20.59
CA LEU A 368 19.31 -1.91 -20.67
C LEU A 368 18.71 -3.00 -21.57
N ARG A 369 19.33 -3.30 -22.72
CA ARG A 369 18.88 -4.42 -23.57
C ARG A 369 18.91 -5.76 -22.84
N LYS A 370 20.02 -6.04 -22.15
CA LYS A 370 20.17 -7.28 -21.35
C LYS A 370 19.18 -7.31 -20.19
N LEU A 371 19.01 -6.17 -19.50
CA LEU A 371 18.11 -6.04 -18.36
C LEU A 371 16.66 -6.29 -18.77
N ARG A 372 16.17 -5.64 -19.85
CA ARG A 372 14.80 -5.84 -20.36
C ARG A 372 14.51 -7.30 -20.71
N ASN A 373 15.45 -7.98 -21.37
CA ASN A 373 15.29 -9.41 -21.69
C ASN A 373 15.18 -10.27 -20.42
N ASN A 374 16.02 -10.01 -19.42
CA ASN A 374 15.95 -10.73 -18.15
C ASN A 374 14.64 -10.46 -17.41
N LEU A 375 14.19 -9.20 -17.34
CA LEU A 375 12.94 -8.84 -16.67
C LEU A 375 11.72 -9.42 -17.37
N ARG A 376 11.68 -9.39 -18.71
CA ARG A 376 10.61 -10.02 -19.50
C ARG A 376 10.51 -11.52 -19.22
N LYS A 377 11.65 -12.21 -19.17
CA LYS A 377 11.72 -13.63 -18.78
C LYS A 377 11.23 -13.85 -17.35
N GLN A 378 11.75 -13.09 -16.38
CA GLN A 378 11.40 -13.22 -14.97
C GLN A 378 9.91 -12.95 -14.70
N ALA A 379 9.30 -11.97 -15.40
CA ALA A 379 7.87 -11.71 -15.32
C ALA A 379 7.05 -12.91 -15.84
N ALA A 380 7.49 -13.54 -16.94
CA ALA A 380 6.83 -14.72 -17.50
C ALA A 380 6.97 -15.93 -16.57
N ASP A 381 8.19 -16.21 -16.08
CA ASP A 381 8.47 -17.31 -15.15
C ASP A 381 7.62 -17.17 -13.87
N MET A 382 7.53 -15.96 -13.31
CA MET A 382 6.67 -15.66 -12.15
C MET A 382 5.18 -15.86 -12.45
N SER A 383 4.68 -15.34 -13.57
CA SER A 383 3.27 -15.44 -13.96
C SER A 383 2.86 -16.90 -14.15
N GLN A 384 3.66 -17.69 -14.87
CA GLN A 384 3.43 -19.12 -15.06
C GLN A 384 3.48 -19.89 -13.74
N SER A 385 4.42 -19.56 -12.85
CA SER A 385 4.51 -20.18 -11.52
C SER A 385 3.27 -19.90 -10.67
N ILE A 386 2.71 -18.69 -10.73
CA ILE A 386 1.45 -18.37 -10.08
C ILE A 386 0.31 -19.20 -10.70
N GLY A 387 0.20 -19.23 -12.03
CA GLY A 387 -0.82 -20.02 -12.73
C GLY A 387 -0.81 -21.51 -12.34
N ARG A 388 0.37 -22.10 -12.11
CA ARG A 388 0.49 -23.49 -11.64
C ARG A 388 0.15 -23.68 -10.16
N ASN A 389 0.62 -22.76 -9.32
CA ASN A 389 0.71 -23.00 -7.88
C ASN A 389 -0.40 -22.35 -7.05
N PHE A 390 -1.05 -21.30 -7.54
CA PHE A 390 -2.10 -20.56 -6.82
C PHE A 390 -3.49 -21.15 -7.09
N PRO A 391 -4.52 -20.76 -6.31
CA PRO A 391 -5.91 -21.09 -6.66
C PRO A 391 -6.30 -20.57 -8.04
N PRO A 392 -7.11 -21.32 -8.82
CA PRO A 392 -7.56 -20.91 -10.15
C PRO A 392 -8.44 -19.65 -10.15
N GLU A 393 -9.02 -19.28 -9.00
CA GLU A 393 -9.80 -18.05 -8.84
C GLU A 393 -8.93 -16.78 -8.80
N CYS A 394 -7.60 -16.89 -8.72
CA CYS A 394 -6.71 -15.74 -8.73
C CYS A 394 -6.67 -15.05 -10.09
N ARG A 395 -6.39 -13.75 -10.07
CA ARG A 395 -6.21 -12.91 -11.26
C ARG A 395 -4.86 -12.22 -11.18
N ILE A 396 -4.21 -12.01 -12.31
CA ILE A 396 -2.88 -11.37 -12.35
C ILE A 396 -2.85 -10.29 -13.41
N SER A 397 -2.14 -9.20 -13.12
CA SER A 397 -1.88 -8.20 -14.15
C SER A 397 -0.94 -8.74 -15.22
N SER A 398 -0.98 -8.12 -16.41
CA SER A 398 -0.09 -8.47 -17.53
C SER A 398 0.82 -7.27 -17.84
N PRO A 399 1.95 -7.13 -17.11
CA PRO A 399 2.79 -5.95 -17.22
C PRO A 399 3.49 -5.90 -18.59
N LYS A 400 3.46 -4.72 -19.23
CA LYS A 400 4.20 -4.45 -20.48
C LYS A 400 5.66 -4.01 -20.25
N GLY A 401 6.07 -3.93 -18.99
CA GLY A 401 7.39 -3.49 -18.54
C GLY A 401 7.43 -3.31 -17.03
N GLY A 402 8.47 -2.67 -16.50
CA GLY A 402 8.60 -2.38 -15.06
C GLY A 402 9.14 -3.57 -14.26
N LEU A 403 8.81 -3.65 -12.96
CA LEU A 403 9.36 -4.63 -12.00
C LEU A 403 8.32 -5.38 -11.18
N THR A 404 7.03 -5.12 -11.36
CA THR A 404 5.98 -5.53 -10.43
C THR A 404 4.85 -6.27 -11.10
N LEU A 405 4.35 -7.31 -10.43
CA LEU A 405 3.18 -8.07 -10.81
C LEU A 405 2.11 -7.90 -9.72
N TRP A 406 0.91 -7.54 -10.12
CA TRP A 406 -0.24 -7.43 -9.22
C TRP A 406 -1.04 -8.73 -9.25
N VAL A 407 -1.39 -9.24 -8.08
CA VAL A 407 -2.16 -10.47 -7.93
C VAL A 407 -3.39 -10.18 -7.08
N GLU A 408 -4.56 -10.35 -7.67
CA GLU A 408 -5.84 -10.37 -6.95
C GLU A 408 -6.11 -11.83 -6.54
N LEU A 409 -6.15 -12.05 -5.22
CA LEU A 409 -6.44 -13.34 -4.61
C LEU A 409 -7.96 -13.48 -4.45
N PRO A 410 -8.47 -14.68 -4.10
CA PRO A 410 -9.88 -14.82 -3.76
C PRO A 410 -10.27 -13.85 -2.65
N GLU A 411 -11.42 -13.19 -2.77
CA GLU A 411 -11.89 -12.13 -1.85
C GLU A 411 -11.89 -12.53 -0.36
N SER A 412 -11.94 -13.83 -0.06
CA SER A 412 -11.83 -14.34 1.31
C SER A 412 -10.43 -14.23 1.93
N VAL A 413 -9.39 -13.99 1.12
CA VAL A 413 -8.00 -14.02 1.58
C VAL A 413 -7.57 -12.63 2.03
N ASP A 414 -7.29 -12.46 3.31
CA ASP A 414 -6.65 -11.26 3.85
C ASP A 414 -5.14 -11.24 3.51
N SER A 415 -4.71 -10.23 2.74
CA SER A 415 -3.32 -10.02 2.32
C SER A 415 -2.37 -9.67 3.45
N LEU A 416 -2.83 -9.03 4.53
CA LEU A 416 -2.05 -8.76 5.74
C LEU A 416 -1.79 -10.05 6.51
N LYS A 417 -2.80 -10.92 6.62
CA LYS A 417 -2.66 -12.25 7.20
C LYS A 417 -1.69 -13.10 6.38
N LEU A 418 -1.83 -13.08 5.05
CA LEU A 418 -0.91 -13.75 4.13
C LEU A 418 0.53 -13.24 4.29
N PHE A 419 0.73 -11.93 4.38
CA PHE A 419 2.05 -11.33 4.61
C PHE A 419 2.73 -11.87 5.88
N ARG A 420 2.01 -11.92 7.00
CA ARG A 420 2.56 -12.46 8.27
C ARG A 420 2.91 -13.95 8.17
N LEU A 421 2.11 -14.72 7.44
CA LEU A 421 2.39 -16.14 7.22
C LEU A 421 3.58 -16.34 6.27
N ALA A 422 3.65 -15.56 5.20
CA ALA A 422 4.76 -15.59 4.25
C ALA A 422 6.09 -15.22 4.92
N GLU A 423 6.08 -14.22 5.81
CA GLU A 423 7.28 -13.83 6.57
C GLU A 423 7.82 -14.99 7.42
N LYS A 424 6.95 -15.77 8.07
CA LYS A 424 7.34 -16.98 8.83
C LYS A 424 7.99 -18.05 7.95
N GLU A 425 7.60 -18.11 6.68
CA GLU A 425 8.18 -18.98 5.65
C GLU A 425 9.39 -18.35 4.94
N ASN A 426 9.95 -17.27 5.49
CA ASN A 426 11.06 -16.50 4.92
C ASN A 426 10.78 -15.89 3.54
N ILE A 427 9.53 -15.49 3.27
CA ILE A 427 9.10 -14.86 2.02
C ILE A 427 8.64 -13.43 2.29
N SER A 428 9.20 -12.47 1.56
CA SER A 428 8.75 -11.08 1.58
C SER A 428 7.75 -10.86 0.46
N LEU A 429 6.65 -10.15 0.73
CA LEU A 429 5.65 -9.69 -0.25
C LEU A 429 5.08 -8.35 0.21
N MET A 430 4.39 -7.62 -0.68
CA MET A 430 3.71 -6.38 -0.29
C MET A 430 2.18 -6.57 -0.32
N PRO A 431 1.47 -6.39 0.81
CA PRO A 431 0.01 -6.37 0.87
C PRO A 431 -0.60 -5.29 -0.01
N GLY A 432 -1.75 -5.59 -0.61
CA GLY A 432 -2.46 -4.65 -1.47
C GLY A 432 -3.05 -3.46 -0.70
N THR A 433 -3.34 -3.63 0.59
CA THR A 433 -3.78 -2.56 1.50
C THR A 433 -2.80 -1.38 1.57
N LEU A 434 -1.51 -1.61 1.31
CA LEU A 434 -0.49 -0.54 1.23
C LEU A 434 -0.56 0.27 -0.06
N CYS A 435 -1.37 -0.15 -1.04
CA CYS A 435 -1.52 0.53 -2.33
C CYS A 435 -2.76 1.43 -2.39
N SER A 436 -3.40 1.69 -1.24
CA SER A 436 -4.53 2.63 -1.12
C SER A 436 -4.57 3.23 0.28
N GLY A 437 -4.92 4.50 0.38
CA GLY A 437 -5.16 5.18 1.66
C GLY A 437 -6.59 5.01 2.18
N THR A 438 -7.46 4.27 1.49
CA THR A 438 -8.84 4.01 1.91
C THR A 438 -9.08 2.58 2.43
N GLY A 439 -8.02 1.77 2.61
CA GLY A 439 -8.14 0.38 3.04
C GLY A 439 -8.67 -0.60 1.98
N GLN A 440 -8.69 -0.20 0.71
CA GLN A 440 -9.05 -1.09 -0.40
C GLN A 440 -7.95 -2.12 -0.71
N TYR A 441 -8.28 -3.10 -1.56
CA TYR A 441 -7.35 -4.12 -2.08
C TYR A 441 -6.77 -5.04 -0.99
N ASP A 442 -7.55 -5.31 0.05
CA ASP A 442 -7.21 -6.19 1.17
C ASP A 442 -6.97 -7.64 0.79
N HIS A 443 -7.46 -8.09 -0.37
CA HIS A 443 -7.23 -9.41 -0.96
C HIS A 443 -6.25 -9.39 -2.13
N CYS A 444 -5.50 -8.31 -2.32
CA CYS A 444 -4.48 -8.22 -3.36
C CYS A 444 -3.07 -8.25 -2.77
N ILE A 445 -2.09 -8.66 -3.58
CA ILE A 445 -0.67 -8.54 -3.25
C ILE A 445 0.13 -8.02 -4.44
N ARG A 446 1.21 -7.29 -4.17
CA ARG A 446 2.21 -6.92 -5.17
C ARG A 446 3.46 -7.77 -4.99
N LEU A 447 3.90 -8.39 -6.08
CA LEU A 447 5.14 -9.17 -6.15
C LEU A 447 6.16 -8.47 -7.06
N CYS A 448 7.44 -8.64 -6.75
CA CYS A 448 8.57 -8.11 -7.51
C CYS A 448 9.25 -9.22 -8.30
N TYR A 449 9.33 -9.07 -9.62
CA TYR A 449 10.12 -9.95 -10.48
C TYR A 449 11.47 -9.34 -10.84
N GLY A 450 11.98 -8.36 -10.07
CA GLY A 450 13.26 -7.69 -10.31
C GLY A 450 14.52 -8.53 -9.99
N HIS A 451 14.36 -9.76 -9.53
CA HIS A 451 15.46 -10.65 -9.15
C HIS A 451 15.58 -11.84 -10.11
N PRO A 452 16.80 -12.35 -10.40
CA PRO A 452 16.97 -13.53 -11.25
C PRO A 452 16.14 -14.71 -10.79
N TRP A 453 15.45 -15.32 -11.74
CA TRP A 453 14.67 -16.52 -11.49
C TRP A 453 15.58 -17.72 -11.18
N ASN A 454 15.26 -18.48 -10.14
CA ASN A 454 15.96 -19.68 -9.73
C ASN A 454 15.04 -20.59 -8.90
N GLU A 455 15.52 -21.77 -8.51
CA GLU A 455 14.76 -22.75 -7.73
C GLU A 455 14.25 -22.21 -6.39
N ARG A 456 15.00 -21.31 -5.73
CA ARG A 456 14.56 -20.67 -4.49
C ARG A 456 13.34 -19.78 -4.73
N MET A 457 13.31 -19.04 -5.84
CA MET A 457 12.15 -18.21 -6.22
C MET A 457 10.94 -19.08 -6.56
N GLU A 458 11.11 -20.14 -7.35
CA GLU A 458 10.03 -21.08 -7.67
C GLU A 458 9.46 -21.75 -6.41
N HIS A 459 10.34 -22.21 -5.52
CA HIS A 459 9.93 -22.79 -4.24
C HIS A 459 9.16 -21.77 -3.37
N GLY A 460 9.65 -20.53 -3.30
CA GLY A 460 8.97 -19.46 -2.58
C GLY A 460 7.54 -19.20 -3.08
N LEU A 461 7.34 -19.11 -4.40
CA LEU A 461 5.99 -18.93 -4.95
C LEU A 461 5.11 -20.17 -4.77
N LYS A 462 5.67 -21.38 -4.87
CA LYS A 462 4.93 -22.60 -4.58
C LYS A 462 4.43 -22.63 -3.14
N THR A 463 5.30 -22.27 -2.18
CA THR A 463 4.93 -22.14 -0.76
C THR A 463 3.87 -21.06 -0.57
N LEU A 464 4.01 -19.91 -1.22
CA LEU A 464 3.02 -18.83 -1.16
C LEU A 464 1.66 -19.28 -1.72
N GLY A 465 1.63 -19.97 -2.85
CA GLY A 465 0.39 -20.55 -3.42
C GLY A 465 -0.28 -21.56 -2.48
N ASN A 466 0.50 -22.37 -1.77
CA ASN A 466 -0.01 -23.28 -0.73
C ASN A 466 -0.61 -22.54 0.46
N LEU A 467 0.02 -21.45 0.92
CA LEU A 467 -0.52 -20.59 1.98
C LEU A 467 -1.86 -19.98 1.56
N VAL A 468 -1.97 -19.47 0.33
CA VAL A 468 -3.24 -18.94 -0.21
C VAL A 468 -4.30 -20.04 -0.24
N LYS A 469 -3.98 -21.24 -0.75
CA LYS A 469 -4.90 -22.39 -0.76
C LYS A 469 -5.36 -22.78 0.65
N SER A 470 -4.47 -22.71 1.64
CA SER A 470 -4.79 -22.95 3.05
C SER A 470 -5.77 -21.92 3.57
N LEU A 471 -5.52 -20.62 3.36
CA LEU A 471 -6.41 -19.55 3.77
C LEU A 471 -7.79 -19.65 3.11
N VAL A 472 -7.85 -19.97 1.81
CA VAL A 472 -9.13 -20.21 1.12
C VAL A 472 -9.88 -21.39 1.74
N LYS A 473 -9.19 -22.48 2.12
CA LYS A 473 -9.82 -23.62 2.78
C LYS A 473 -10.29 -23.30 4.20
N THR A 474 -9.50 -22.59 5.00
CA THR A 474 -9.91 -22.12 6.32
C THR A 474 -11.14 -21.25 6.22
N GLU A 475 -11.20 -20.33 5.25
CA GLU A 475 -12.37 -19.48 5.06
C GLU A 475 -13.55 -20.23 4.43
N LYS A 476 -13.35 -21.21 3.53
CA LYS A 476 -14.42 -22.09 3.05
C LYS A 476 -14.92 -23.03 4.16
N HIS A 477 -14.07 -23.45 5.09
CA HIS A 477 -14.45 -24.22 6.27
C HIS A 477 -15.20 -23.34 7.26
N ASN A 478 -14.69 -22.15 7.60
CA ASN A 478 -15.41 -21.13 8.36
C ASN A 478 -16.72 -20.75 7.67
N ARG A 479 -16.79 -20.70 6.33
CA ARG A 479 -18.00 -20.37 5.57
C ARG A 479 -19.01 -21.54 5.48
N ASN A 480 -18.54 -22.78 5.38
CA ASN A 480 -19.39 -23.96 5.44
C ASN A 480 -19.85 -24.25 6.87
N GLU A 481 -19.03 -23.91 7.86
CA GLU A 481 -19.44 -23.74 9.25
C GLU A 481 -20.37 -22.52 9.39
N SER A 482 -20.26 -21.47 8.56
CA SER A 482 -21.13 -20.26 8.52
C SER A 482 -22.52 -20.46 7.90
N ASN A 483 -22.98 -21.70 7.75
CA ASN A 483 -24.41 -21.93 7.97
C ASN A 483 -24.79 -21.80 9.46
N ALA A 484 -23.79 -21.56 10.31
CA ALA A 484 -23.88 -20.97 11.63
C ALA A 484 -24.26 -19.50 11.55
N GLN A 485 -25.32 -19.11 12.26
CA GLN A 485 -25.72 -17.72 12.39
C GLN A 485 -24.64 -16.95 13.17
N GLU A 486 -24.07 -15.87 12.59
CA GLU A 486 -23.08 -15.03 13.26
C GLU A 486 -23.75 -14.15 14.35
N ILE A 487 -23.14 -14.11 15.53
CA ILE A 487 -23.47 -13.21 16.64
C ILE A 487 -22.40 -12.11 16.69
N VAL A 488 -22.85 -10.86 16.66
CA VAL A 488 -21.97 -9.68 16.68
C VAL A 488 -22.20 -8.89 17.95
N VAL A 489 -21.15 -8.67 18.75
CA VAL A 489 -21.22 -8.04 20.08
C VAL A 489 -20.34 -6.80 20.15
N GLY A 490 -20.92 -5.69 20.61
CA GLY A 490 -20.22 -4.43 20.84
C GLY A 490 -19.40 -4.41 22.13
N LEU A 491 -18.15 -3.93 22.08
CA LEU A 491 -17.25 -3.77 23.23
C LEU A 491 -16.93 -2.29 23.45
N ASN A 492 -17.20 -1.78 24.65
CA ASN A 492 -17.05 -0.36 24.99
C ASN A 492 -15.77 0.01 25.72
N SER A 493 -14.96 -0.97 26.13
CA SER A 493 -13.79 -0.78 26.97
C SER A 493 -12.75 -1.87 26.75
N ASP A 494 -11.76 -1.93 27.64
CA ASP A 494 -10.73 -2.96 27.63
C ASP A 494 -11.35 -4.38 27.69
N PRO A 495 -10.78 -5.35 26.94
CA PRO A 495 -11.12 -6.77 27.02
C PRO A 495 -11.30 -7.37 28.41
N GLU A 496 -10.55 -6.89 29.42
CA GLU A 496 -10.66 -7.37 30.80
C GLU A 496 -11.97 -6.92 31.46
N ILE A 497 -12.37 -5.66 31.26
CA ILE A 497 -13.61 -5.10 31.80
C ILE A 497 -14.83 -5.80 31.20
N ASN A 498 -14.80 -6.05 29.89
CA ASN A 498 -15.87 -6.77 29.21
C ASN A 498 -15.78 -8.29 29.39
N ARG A 499 -14.75 -8.80 30.08
CA ARG A 499 -14.49 -10.23 30.36
C ARG A 499 -14.51 -11.11 29.10
N ILE A 500 -13.89 -10.64 28.02
CA ILE A 500 -13.93 -11.28 26.70
C ILE A 500 -13.42 -12.72 26.75
N GLU A 501 -12.39 -13.01 27.55
CA GLU A 501 -11.84 -14.35 27.67
C GLU A 501 -12.89 -15.35 28.20
N ASP A 502 -13.68 -14.94 29.20
CA ASP A 502 -14.76 -15.76 29.76
C ASP A 502 -15.88 -15.96 28.73
N ILE A 503 -16.21 -14.92 27.95
CA ILE A 503 -17.19 -14.99 26.86
C ILE A 503 -16.75 -16.02 25.83
N ILE A 504 -15.52 -15.92 25.31
CA ILE A 504 -14.98 -16.86 24.32
C ILE A 504 -14.99 -18.29 24.86
N ARG A 505 -14.57 -18.47 26.13
CA ARG A 505 -14.47 -19.78 26.77
C ARG A 505 -15.82 -20.46 26.98
N ILE A 506 -16.84 -19.72 27.43
CA ILE A 506 -18.18 -20.25 27.67
C ILE A 506 -18.93 -20.44 26.34
N PHE A 507 -18.84 -19.48 25.43
CA PHE A 507 -19.47 -19.54 24.11
C PHE A 507 -18.94 -20.73 23.30
N GLY A 508 -17.61 -20.92 23.25
CA GLY A 508 -16.97 -22.01 22.52
C GLY A 508 -17.25 -23.42 23.07
N ARG A 509 -17.70 -23.55 24.32
CA ARG A 509 -18.12 -24.84 24.92
C ARG A 509 -19.58 -25.19 24.62
N ARG A 510 -20.43 -24.19 24.37
CA ARG A 510 -21.88 -24.36 24.23
C ARG A 510 -22.34 -24.50 22.78
N ASN A 511 -21.67 -23.86 21.83
CA ASN A 511 -22.23 -23.65 20.50
C ASN A 511 -21.27 -24.09 19.39
N SER A 512 -21.54 -25.26 18.78
CA SER A 512 -20.77 -25.74 17.62
C SER A 512 -21.19 -25.12 16.29
N ASN A 513 -22.35 -24.43 16.26
CA ASN A 513 -23.01 -23.94 15.04
C ASN A 513 -23.35 -22.43 15.11
N LEU A 514 -22.66 -21.64 15.92
CA LEU A 514 -22.78 -20.17 15.97
C LEU A 514 -21.37 -19.58 16.03
N SER A 515 -21.10 -18.51 15.29
CA SER A 515 -19.82 -17.78 15.37
C SER A 515 -19.99 -16.48 16.15
N LEU A 516 -18.95 -16.05 16.86
CA LEU A 516 -18.95 -14.82 17.65
C LEU A 516 -17.93 -13.83 17.10
N ARG A 517 -18.39 -12.63 16.76
CA ARG A 517 -17.57 -11.50 16.32
C ARG A 517 -17.72 -10.33 17.28
N PHE A 518 -16.61 -9.69 17.62
CA PHE A 518 -16.60 -8.50 18.45
C PHE A 518 -16.41 -7.23 17.63
N HIS A 519 -17.09 -6.15 18.03
CA HIS A 519 -17.00 -4.83 17.41
C HIS A 519 -16.66 -3.79 18.47
N GLN A 520 -15.48 -3.17 18.38
CA GLN A 520 -15.02 -2.21 19.40
C GLN A 520 -15.43 -0.78 19.04
N SER A 521 -16.10 -0.10 19.96
CA SER A 521 -16.65 1.25 19.76
C SER A 521 -17.04 1.90 21.09
N ILE A 522 -17.29 3.21 21.16
CA ILE A 522 -17.82 3.86 22.37
C ILE A 522 -19.29 3.48 22.64
N SER A 523 -19.70 3.46 23.93
CA SER A 523 -21.04 3.07 24.39
C SER A 523 -22.20 3.74 23.62
N GLY A 524 -22.11 5.05 23.37
CA GLY A 524 -23.16 5.78 22.63
C GLY A 524 -23.31 5.33 21.17
N ASN A 525 -22.21 4.91 20.53
CA ASN A 525 -22.26 4.37 19.18
C ASN A 525 -22.67 2.89 19.18
N ILE A 526 -22.31 2.11 20.22
CA ILE A 526 -22.82 0.75 20.41
C ILE A 526 -24.34 0.75 20.49
N LEU A 527 -24.95 1.67 21.25
CA LEU A 527 -26.41 1.82 21.31
C LEU A 527 -27.03 2.07 19.92
N LYS A 528 -26.41 2.94 19.11
CA LYS A 528 -26.87 3.20 17.73
C LYS A 528 -26.78 1.95 16.85
N LEU A 529 -25.68 1.21 16.95
CA LEU A 529 -25.46 0.01 16.16
C LEU A 529 -26.40 -1.13 16.58
N VAL A 530 -26.66 -1.29 17.88
CA VAL A 530 -27.70 -2.21 18.39
C VAL A 530 -29.09 -1.79 17.91
N ALA A 531 -29.42 -0.50 17.94
CA ALA A 531 -30.71 0.01 17.44
C ALA A 531 -30.92 -0.23 15.94
N SER A 532 -29.85 -0.15 15.14
CA SER A 532 -29.88 -0.42 13.70
C SER A 532 -29.90 -1.91 13.34
N GLY A 533 -29.69 -2.81 14.30
CA GLY A 533 -29.58 -4.26 14.08
C GLY A 533 -28.23 -4.72 13.56
N GLU A 534 -27.22 -3.85 13.45
CA GLU A 534 -25.85 -4.21 13.06
C GLU A 534 -25.11 -4.97 14.18
N LEU A 535 -25.50 -4.75 15.44
CA LEU A 535 -25.05 -5.53 16.61
C LEU A 535 -26.23 -6.27 17.24
N HIS A 536 -25.98 -7.50 17.68
CA HIS A 536 -26.98 -8.32 18.39
C HIS A 536 -27.04 -7.98 19.88
N GLY A 537 -25.98 -7.37 20.41
CA GLY A 537 -25.91 -6.81 21.74
C GLY A 537 -24.61 -6.06 21.95
N GLY A 538 -24.46 -5.35 23.06
CA GLY A 538 -23.20 -4.68 23.36
C GLY A 538 -23.11 -4.20 24.80
N PHE A 539 -21.88 -4.00 25.25
CA PHE A 539 -21.59 -3.45 26.56
C PHE A 539 -21.73 -1.92 26.52
N VAL A 540 -22.43 -1.37 27.50
CA VAL A 540 -22.73 0.07 27.59
C VAL A 540 -22.52 0.53 29.03
N PHE A 541 -21.77 1.61 29.18
CA PHE A 541 -21.60 2.31 30.45
C PHE A 541 -22.64 3.42 30.61
N GLY A 542 -23.12 3.62 31.83
CA GLY A 542 -24.14 4.60 32.18
C GLY A 542 -25.55 4.01 32.22
N GLN A 543 -26.52 4.80 32.68
CA GLN A 543 -27.92 4.39 32.66
C GLN A 543 -28.47 4.39 31.23
N CYS A 544 -29.25 3.36 30.90
CA CYS A 544 -29.93 3.21 29.62
C CYS A 544 -31.43 3.06 29.91
N ASP A 545 -32.13 4.19 29.98
CA ASP A 545 -33.57 4.27 30.31
C ASP A 545 -34.46 4.33 29.05
N ASP A 546 -33.94 3.89 27.91
CA ASP A 546 -34.65 3.91 26.63
C ASP A 546 -35.37 2.56 26.41
N GLU A 547 -36.71 2.61 26.36
CA GLU A 547 -37.59 1.44 26.25
C GLU A 547 -37.34 0.57 25.00
N ARG A 548 -36.61 1.08 24.00
CA ARG A 548 -36.23 0.30 22.81
C ARG A 548 -35.23 -0.80 23.13
N PHE A 549 -34.49 -0.68 24.23
CA PHE A 549 -33.46 -1.64 24.62
C PHE A 549 -33.90 -2.48 25.81
N ALA A 550 -33.52 -3.76 25.78
CA ALA A 550 -33.48 -4.58 26.97
C ALA A 550 -32.09 -4.42 27.60
N SER A 551 -32.01 -3.82 28.78
CA SER A 551 -30.77 -3.60 29.50
C SER A 551 -30.60 -4.63 30.61
N HIS A 552 -29.51 -5.38 30.59
CA HIS A 552 -29.13 -6.31 31.64
C HIS A 552 -27.97 -5.72 32.44
N TYR A 553 -28.25 -5.32 33.68
CA TYR A 553 -27.24 -4.78 34.59
C TYR A 553 -26.22 -5.87 34.94
N LEU A 554 -24.93 -5.57 34.78
CA LEU A 554 -23.84 -6.52 35.04
C LEU A 554 -23.15 -6.20 36.36
N THR A 555 -22.66 -4.97 36.49
CA THR A 555 -21.92 -4.52 37.67
C THR A 555 -21.86 -3.00 37.70
N THR A 556 -21.34 -2.45 38.79
CA THR A 556 -21.02 -1.02 38.90
C THR A 556 -19.53 -0.85 39.09
N TYR A 557 -18.92 -0.12 38.16
CA TYR A 557 -17.59 0.43 38.34
C TYR A 557 -17.68 1.77 39.06
N TYR A 558 -16.57 2.20 39.65
CA TYR A 558 -16.49 3.49 40.29
C TYR A 558 -15.47 4.34 39.56
N LEU A 559 -15.83 5.58 39.26
CA LEU A 559 -14.94 6.58 38.71
C LEU A 559 -14.44 7.52 39.81
N ARG A 560 -13.23 8.03 39.62
CA ARG A 560 -12.64 9.12 40.40
C ARG A 560 -12.28 10.27 39.48
N ILE A 561 -12.34 11.49 40.01
CA ILE A 561 -11.74 12.65 39.35
C ILE A 561 -10.23 12.55 39.56
N VAL A 562 -9.50 12.60 38.45
CA VAL A 562 -8.04 12.57 38.44
C VAL A 562 -7.50 13.82 37.75
N GLY A 563 -6.31 14.24 38.15
CA GLY A 563 -5.66 15.39 37.55
C GLY A 563 -4.15 15.44 37.79
N PRO A 564 -3.47 16.43 37.23
CA PRO A 564 -2.02 16.56 37.29
C PRO A 564 -1.48 16.75 38.71
N THR A 565 -0.27 16.25 38.96
CA THR A 565 0.46 16.45 40.23
C THR A 565 0.77 17.92 40.49
N GLN A 566 0.90 18.74 39.46
CA GLN A 566 1.08 20.19 39.56
C GLN A 566 -0.15 20.90 40.18
N MET A 567 -1.33 20.28 40.16
CA MET A 567 -2.57 20.82 40.74
C MET A 567 -2.98 20.07 42.02
N ALA A 568 -2.06 19.31 42.64
CA ALA A 568 -2.38 18.39 43.74
C ALA A 568 -3.05 19.05 44.94
N GLU A 569 -2.61 20.25 45.33
CA GLU A 569 -3.16 20.96 46.50
C GLU A 569 -4.63 21.31 46.29
N THR A 570 -4.96 21.90 45.14
CA THR A 570 -6.34 22.26 44.78
C THR A 570 -7.20 21.02 44.55
N ILE A 571 -6.65 19.96 43.93
CA ILE A 571 -7.40 18.72 43.71
C ILE A 571 -7.71 18.06 45.06
N ARG A 572 -6.73 17.83 45.94
CA ARG A 572 -6.94 17.10 47.21
C ARG A 572 -7.90 17.82 48.16
N ASN A 573 -7.82 19.15 48.22
CA ASN A 573 -8.54 19.96 49.20
C ASN A 573 -9.78 20.66 48.62
N GLY A 574 -9.93 20.68 47.30
CA GLY A 574 -11.00 21.40 46.61
C GLY A 574 -12.37 20.74 46.76
N ASP A 575 -13.41 21.57 46.68
CA ASP A 575 -14.79 21.16 46.48
C ASP A 575 -15.20 21.23 44.99
N TYR A 576 -16.47 20.96 44.67
CA TYR A 576 -16.98 21.02 43.31
C TYR A 576 -16.78 22.39 42.63
N ARG A 577 -16.81 23.50 43.39
CA ARG A 577 -16.57 24.84 42.86
C ARG A 577 -15.12 25.00 42.43
N ASP A 578 -14.20 24.51 43.26
CA ASP A 578 -12.77 24.57 42.98
C ASP A 578 -12.41 23.70 41.77
N LEU A 579 -12.94 22.47 41.72
CA LEU A 579 -12.71 21.55 40.60
C LEU A 579 -13.30 22.05 39.28
N ALA A 580 -14.46 22.71 39.30
CA ALA A 580 -15.09 23.26 38.09
C ALA A 580 -14.27 24.39 37.44
N ARG A 581 -13.45 25.09 38.24
CA ARG A 581 -12.58 26.19 37.77
C ARG A 581 -11.26 25.71 37.19
N LEU A 582 -10.87 24.47 37.47
CA LEU A 582 -9.69 23.86 36.86
C LEU A 582 -9.98 23.47 35.40
N PRO A 583 -8.95 23.40 34.54
CA PRO A 583 -9.13 22.95 33.16
C PRO A 583 -9.56 21.48 33.12
N TRP A 584 -10.57 21.17 32.31
CA TRP A 584 -11.01 19.80 32.06
C TRP A 584 -10.61 19.33 30.66
N ILE A 585 -10.05 18.12 30.61
CA ILE A 585 -9.95 17.33 29.39
C ILE A 585 -11.33 16.69 29.22
N GLY A 586 -12.03 17.03 28.14
CA GLY A 586 -13.34 16.47 27.83
C GLY A 586 -13.26 15.16 27.05
N ASN A 587 -14.37 14.43 27.05
CA ASN A 587 -14.60 13.30 26.15
C ASN A 587 -15.54 13.74 25.01
N PRO A 588 -15.62 13.01 23.87
CA PRO A 588 -16.64 13.22 22.85
C PRO A 588 -18.05 13.23 23.45
N VAL A 589 -18.97 13.96 22.84
CA VAL A 589 -20.34 14.17 23.36
C VAL A 589 -21.10 12.84 23.48
N GLU A 590 -20.78 11.87 22.62
CA GLU A 590 -21.37 10.53 22.61
C GLU A 590 -20.76 9.58 23.66
N CYS A 591 -19.76 10.05 24.43
CA CYS A 591 -19.14 9.29 25.51
C CYS A 591 -19.92 9.46 26.82
N PRO A 592 -20.31 8.39 27.53
CA PRO A 592 -21.03 8.50 28.79
C PRO A 592 -20.27 9.27 29.89
N TYR A 593 -18.94 9.34 29.81
CA TYR A 593 -18.10 10.17 30.68
C TYR A 593 -18.43 11.66 30.53
N CYS A 594 -18.75 12.12 29.31
CA CYS A 594 -19.13 13.50 29.05
C CYS A 594 -20.46 13.84 29.73
N GLN A 595 -21.47 12.97 29.58
CA GLN A 595 -22.78 13.15 30.21
C GLN A 595 -22.70 13.09 31.74
N LEU A 596 -21.92 12.15 32.28
CA LEU A 596 -21.71 12.02 33.72
C LEU A 596 -21.08 13.29 34.31
N MET A 597 -20.04 13.81 33.66
CA MET A 597 -19.39 15.06 34.06
C MET A 597 -20.37 16.23 34.09
N GLU A 598 -21.15 16.39 33.01
CA GLU A 598 -22.12 17.48 32.90
C GLU A 598 -23.19 17.37 34.01
N ASN A 599 -23.73 16.18 34.27
CA ASN A 599 -24.73 15.95 35.31
C ASN A 599 -24.18 16.24 36.72
N ILE A 600 -23.02 15.68 37.09
CA ILE A 600 -22.43 15.85 38.43
C ILE A 600 -22.23 17.32 38.76
N PHE A 601 -21.61 18.07 37.84
CA PHE A 601 -21.31 19.48 38.10
C PHE A 601 -22.57 20.34 38.02
N HIS A 602 -23.50 20.03 37.12
CA HIS A 602 -24.79 20.70 37.03
C HIS A 602 -25.61 20.55 38.33
N ASP A 603 -25.68 19.35 38.91
CA ASP A 603 -26.39 19.08 40.17
C ASP A 603 -25.82 19.87 41.36
N HIS A 604 -24.56 20.26 41.26
CA HIS A 604 -23.87 21.12 42.22
C HIS A 604 -23.86 22.62 41.83
N GLY A 605 -24.52 22.99 40.74
CA GLY A 605 -24.65 24.39 40.29
C GLY A 605 -23.42 24.97 39.59
N PHE A 606 -22.55 24.11 39.02
CA PHE A 606 -21.31 24.52 38.35
C PHE A 606 -21.19 23.96 36.93
N HIS A 607 -20.36 24.60 36.11
CA HIS A 607 -20.08 24.17 34.75
C HIS A 607 -18.56 24.11 34.52
N PRO A 608 -17.97 22.91 34.36
CA PRO A 608 -16.54 22.76 34.18
C PRO A 608 -16.10 23.28 32.81
N GLN A 609 -14.96 23.97 32.77
CA GLN A 609 -14.40 24.49 31.52
C GLN A 609 -13.61 23.40 30.78
N ARG A 610 -14.21 22.82 29.74
CA ARG A 610 -13.52 21.91 28.81
C ARG A 610 -12.56 22.70 27.93
N ILE A 611 -11.27 22.44 28.05
CA ILE A 611 -10.23 23.13 27.26
C ILE A 611 -9.73 22.30 26.07
N MET A 612 -9.96 20.98 26.09
CA MET A 612 -9.56 20.06 25.04
C MET A 612 -10.44 18.81 25.08
N THR A 613 -10.42 17.99 24.03
CA THR A 613 -11.18 16.72 23.97
C THR A 613 -10.29 15.58 23.49
N ALA A 614 -10.37 14.42 24.13
CA ALA A 614 -9.69 13.19 23.73
C ALA A 614 -10.62 11.98 23.85
N SER A 615 -10.45 11.00 22.96
CA SER A 615 -11.36 9.85 22.82
C SER A 615 -10.81 8.54 23.40
N ASP A 616 -9.52 8.49 23.72
CA ASP A 616 -8.84 7.30 24.23
C ASP A 616 -8.08 7.59 25.53
N GLU A 617 -8.05 6.59 26.40
CA GLU A 617 -7.48 6.67 27.74
C GLU A 617 -5.95 6.94 27.75
N PRO A 618 -5.11 6.35 26.87
CA PRO A 618 -3.68 6.66 26.82
C PRO A 618 -3.39 8.13 26.51
N SER A 619 -4.16 8.73 25.59
CA SER A 619 -4.04 10.15 25.26
C SER A 619 -4.47 11.03 26.44
N ILE A 620 -5.59 10.71 27.10
CA ILE A 620 -6.07 11.41 28.30
C ILE A 620 -5.01 11.34 29.41
N LEU A 621 -4.45 10.16 29.68
CA LEU A 621 -3.40 9.97 30.69
C LEU A 621 -2.14 10.78 30.36
N SER A 622 -1.72 10.80 29.10
CA SER A 622 -0.56 11.61 28.66
C SER A 622 -0.80 13.10 28.88
N MET A 623 -2.02 13.58 28.63
CA MET A 623 -2.41 14.97 28.86
C MET A 623 -2.48 15.32 30.34
N ILE A 624 -3.00 14.42 31.18
CA ILE A 624 -2.98 14.58 32.65
C ILE A 624 -1.52 14.69 33.13
N LYS A 625 -0.65 13.76 32.71
CA LYS A 625 0.78 13.78 33.08
C LYS A 625 1.50 15.03 32.59
N ALA A 626 1.08 15.60 31.46
CA ALA A 626 1.60 16.84 30.90
C ALA A 626 1.07 18.11 31.59
N GLY A 627 0.20 18.01 32.61
CA GLY A 627 -0.31 19.19 33.32
C GLY A 627 -1.55 19.83 32.70
N VAL A 628 -2.21 19.17 31.73
CA VAL A 628 -3.26 19.81 30.92
C VAL A 628 -4.54 20.06 31.72
N GLY A 629 -5.06 19.05 32.43
CA GLY A 629 -6.32 19.20 33.14
C GLY A 629 -6.87 17.91 33.74
N LEU A 630 -8.08 18.01 34.29
CA LEU A 630 -8.79 16.94 34.99
C LEU A 630 -9.59 16.07 34.03
N ASN A 631 -9.80 14.81 34.39
CA ASN A 631 -10.74 13.89 33.74
C ASN A 631 -11.24 12.85 34.76
N PHE A 632 -12.16 11.97 34.34
CA PHE A 632 -12.60 10.82 35.13
C PHE A 632 -11.78 9.58 34.76
N MET A 633 -11.49 8.74 35.73
CA MET A 633 -10.79 7.47 35.53
C MET A 633 -11.35 6.40 36.46
N LEU A 634 -11.29 5.13 36.05
CA LEU A 634 -11.74 4.01 36.89
C LEU A 634 -10.91 3.97 38.18
N GLU A 635 -11.59 3.75 39.31
CA GLU A 635 -11.01 3.87 40.65
C GLU A 635 -9.78 2.96 40.84
N ASN A 636 -9.80 1.74 40.30
CA ASN A 636 -8.68 0.82 40.35
C ASN A 636 -7.44 1.35 39.59
N GLN A 637 -7.62 1.86 38.38
CA GLN A 637 -6.55 2.45 37.58
C GLN A 637 -6.03 3.75 38.22
N ALA A 638 -6.96 4.61 38.66
CA ALA A 638 -6.65 5.86 39.31
C ALA A 638 -5.80 5.64 40.58
N ARG A 639 -6.12 4.62 41.38
CA ARG A 639 -5.33 4.26 42.58
C ARG A 639 -3.94 3.74 42.22
N ALA A 640 -3.84 2.80 41.28
CA ALA A 640 -2.55 2.27 40.85
C ALA A 640 -1.62 3.38 40.31
N LEU A 641 -2.15 4.29 39.48
CA LEU A 641 -1.39 5.40 38.91
C LEU A 641 -1.05 6.49 39.95
N ALA A 642 -1.83 6.63 41.00
CA ALA A 642 -1.53 7.53 42.12
C ALA A 642 -0.43 6.98 43.03
N GLU A 643 -0.35 5.67 43.24
CA GLU A 643 0.73 5.00 43.98
C GLU A 643 2.09 5.18 43.27
N GLU A 644 2.10 5.26 41.94
CA GLU A 644 3.28 5.58 41.13
C GLU A 644 3.59 7.10 41.06
N GLU A 645 2.91 7.92 41.86
CA GLU A 645 2.98 9.39 41.87
C GLU A 645 2.76 10.04 40.47
N SER A 646 2.04 9.36 39.59
CA SER A 646 1.91 9.76 38.18
C SER A 646 0.72 10.69 37.91
N LEU A 647 -0.22 10.78 38.86
CA LEU A 647 -1.37 11.69 38.87
C LEU A 647 -1.89 11.89 40.31
N VAL A 648 -2.90 12.73 40.47
CA VAL A 648 -3.59 12.99 41.75
C VAL A 648 -5.04 12.57 41.64
N VAL A 649 -5.52 11.87 42.66
CA VAL A 649 -6.91 11.43 42.79
C VAL A 649 -7.64 12.35 43.77
N TRP A 650 -8.85 12.76 43.40
CA TRP A 650 -9.77 13.41 44.34
C TRP A 650 -10.50 12.36 45.17
N GLU A 651 -10.16 12.26 46.46
CA GLU A 651 -10.63 11.18 47.32
C GLU A 651 -12.03 11.42 47.93
N ARG A 652 -12.55 12.65 47.87
CA ARG A 652 -13.80 13.04 48.56
C ARG A 652 -15.02 12.26 48.09
N GLU A 653 -15.09 11.96 46.79
CA GLU A 653 -16.23 11.27 46.22
C GLU A 653 -15.81 10.30 45.12
N ARG A 654 -16.63 9.27 44.93
CA ARG A 654 -16.54 8.34 43.81
C ARG A 654 -17.90 8.27 43.14
N PHE A 655 -17.87 8.03 41.84
CA PHE A 655 -19.07 8.09 41.01
C PHE A 655 -19.41 6.70 40.51
N ALA A 656 -20.60 6.23 40.87
CA ALA A 656 -21.13 4.99 40.35
C ALA A 656 -21.27 5.09 38.83
N PHE A 657 -20.72 4.11 38.14
CA PHE A 657 -20.72 4.03 36.69
C PHE A 657 -21.15 2.62 36.27
N PRO A 658 -22.46 2.39 36.15
CA PRO A 658 -23.00 1.07 35.89
C PRO A 658 -22.57 0.59 34.51
N LEU A 659 -22.22 -0.70 34.42
CA LEU A 659 -22.00 -1.41 33.18
C LEU A 659 -23.20 -2.33 32.95
N SER A 660 -23.83 -2.20 31.79
CA SER A 660 -24.92 -3.07 31.36
C SER A 660 -24.61 -3.71 30.02
N PHE A 661 -25.17 -4.89 29.78
CA PHE A 661 -25.25 -5.47 28.45
C PHE A 661 -26.61 -5.13 27.86
N VAL A 662 -26.63 -4.46 26.71
CA VAL A 662 -27.88 -4.03 26.07
C VAL A 662 -28.14 -4.82 24.80
N THR A 663 -29.39 -5.20 24.59
CA THR A 663 -29.89 -5.78 23.34
C THR A 663 -31.14 -5.03 22.91
N LEU A 664 -31.58 -5.22 21.66
CA LEU A 664 -32.81 -4.62 21.18
C LEU A 664 -34.03 -5.35 21.76
N ALA A 665 -34.95 -4.65 22.41
CA ALA A 665 -36.10 -5.27 23.07
C ALA A 665 -37.01 -6.04 22.10
N SER A 666 -37.14 -5.55 20.86
CA SER A 666 -37.89 -6.22 19.78
C SER A 666 -37.21 -7.49 19.26
N ALA A 667 -35.93 -7.72 19.57
CA ALA A 667 -35.16 -8.88 19.14
C ALA A 667 -35.08 -9.98 20.23
N ARG A 668 -35.92 -9.90 21.28
CA ARG A 668 -35.93 -10.85 22.40
C ARG A 668 -36.13 -12.32 21.99
N ASP A 669 -36.81 -12.55 20.87
CA ASP A 669 -37.10 -13.88 20.33
C ASP A 669 -36.04 -14.35 19.29
N ASP A 670 -35.03 -13.53 18.99
CA ASP A 670 -33.91 -13.91 18.11
C ASP A 670 -33.00 -14.90 18.85
N LYS A 671 -32.82 -16.09 18.26
CA LYS A 671 -31.98 -17.16 18.81
C LYS A 671 -30.55 -16.72 19.13
N ARG A 672 -29.99 -15.79 18.35
CA ARG A 672 -28.66 -15.21 18.56
C ARG A 672 -28.60 -14.34 19.81
N VAL A 673 -29.63 -13.52 20.00
CA VAL A 673 -29.78 -12.61 21.15
C VAL A 673 -30.01 -13.42 22.42
N ILE A 674 -30.86 -14.46 22.36
CA ILE A 674 -31.09 -15.39 23.47
C ILE A 674 -29.79 -16.07 23.88
N GLU A 675 -29.01 -16.56 22.91
CA GLU A 675 -27.80 -17.33 23.21
C GLU A 675 -26.69 -16.46 23.79
N ILE A 676 -26.47 -15.26 23.25
CA ILE A 676 -25.48 -14.36 23.85
C ILE A 676 -25.89 -13.88 25.24
N ASN A 677 -27.18 -13.60 25.47
CA ASN A 677 -27.67 -13.22 26.79
C ASN A 677 -27.41 -14.32 27.83
N LYS A 678 -27.66 -15.59 27.50
CA LYS A 678 -27.33 -16.72 28.39
C LYS A 678 -25.84 -16.84 28.71
N VAL A 679 -24.97 -16.48 27.77
CA VAL A 679 -23.52 -16.47 28.00
C VAL A 679 -23.15 -15.33 28.94
N ILE A 680 -23.71 -14.13 28.71
CA ILE A 680 -23.48 -12.96 29.56
C ILE A 680 -23.99 -13.20 31.00
N GLU A 681 -25.20 -13.72 31.16
CA GLU A 681 -25.81 -14.10 32.46
C GLU A 681 -25.04 -15.20 33.21
N GLN A 682 -24.22 -16.00 32.51
CA GLN A 682 -23.39 -17.01 33.16
C GLN A 682 -22.07 -16.40 33.68
N ILE A 683 -21.62 -15.31 33.08
CA ILE A 683 -20.33 -14.67 33.39
C ILE A 683 -20.49 -13.69 34.54
N TRP A 684 -21.51 -12.84 34.44
CA TRP A 684 -21.85 -11.77 35.37
C TRP A 684 -22.94 -12.23 36.32
#